data_AF-V6S0A6-F1
#
_entry.id   AF-V6S0A6-F1
#
_cell.length_a   1.000
_cell.length_b   1.000
_cell.length_c   1.000
_cell.angle_alpha   90.00
_cell.angle_beta   90.00
_cell.angle_gamma   90.00
#
_symmetry.space_group_name_H-M   'P 1'
#
loop_
_entity.id
_entity.type
_entity.pdbx_description
1 polymer ?
#
loop_
_entity_poly.entity_id
_entity_poly.type
_entity_poly.pdbx_seq_one_letter_code
_entity_poly.pdbx_strand_id
1 'polypeptide(L)'
;MKLKMLKLALFFFSATVFAQDKAEIKDFFWGKNDSYKTVTSIPEKWKNESAVVIYKYEDYDFHKFGKSVTYRSAIRRRVKLQDQAAVTEFSEFTYAEKSNPRYGTTIKTTIGIKVLKPDGKEIEINVDKEAVTVDNQKKIAIPNLEIGDIIDIYDYSTESFQSTFDYGFEEVERTLGGNHPIMNYKLTFQTENDFFVNFNTYNGGPELKEIPLDKSGERKYEMVATDIDKNDFPTWFYPLVELPCYKFQVFFARSGKFEKMADAFLPEKESIVKKTVSKEDVLNYYMNKFRPYGNMGDIEKFLKNKTFASTEEKVRAVYYYTRHYYYTMYVEAFVASEAKIMYPFDLYGSNPIFFRSEIDFIDFFMAFLKDNKIEYDIIVGTNRHNGPIKDLLIQKNATVLLKVNTENPIYIDYFSPFSDLDKFSAQLENTEAYALKVTKLKKVVDVDNVKLPSSTHKDNTSKQVTSVKIANDFNTLQLNRETALNGHNKDEEQSEKLYFFDYVKEDYAKYGTTPLLDRVKNKKKNEQYTKEFDALINKLKDRRKEESKVSTGKEYGFEIDDHSLEIINTGRFGKTTPFIYKEDFSIKNKLIKRAGENYIFEIGKLIGSQFEVSKKEKTRTNNIYFSFPRSFDDEIIMEIPEGYTVTGLEKLNKNIVNETGGFTSTAVIEGNKLIIKTFKYYTDYFQPNKNWSKMVDFLDAAYQFNQEKILLKKN
;
A
#
# COMPACT_ATOMS: atom_id res chain seq x y z
N MET A 1 16.15 22.24 -53.82
CA MET A 1 16.87 23.00 -52.77
C MET A 1 15.95 23.57 -51.67
N LYS A 2 14.75 24.09 -51.99
CA LYS A 2 13.84 24.74 -51.02
C LYS A 2 13.21 23.82 -49.96
N LEU A 3 12.95 22.54 -50.26
CA LEU A 3 12.33 21.60 -49.30
C LEU A 3 13.28 21.09 -48.21
N LYS A 4 14.60 21.03 -48.50
CA LYS A 4 15.64 20.68 -47.50
C LYS A 4 15.89 21.85 -46.54
N MET A 5 15.84 23.09 -47.01
CA MET A 5 15.98 24.28 -46.15
C MET A 5 14.76 24.50 -45.24
N LEU A 6 13.55 24.16 -45.68
CA LEU A 6 12.35 24.25 -44.82
C LEU A 6 12.38 23.22 -43.68
N LYS A 7 12.83 21.98 -43.96
CA LYS A 7 13.04 20.95 -42.91
C LYS A 7 14.16 21.33 -41.95
N LEU A 8 15.25 21.94 -42.44
CA LEU A 8 16.33 22.44 -41.60
C LEU A 8 15.86 23.60 -40.71
N ALA A 9 15.10 24.56 -41.27
CA ALA A 9 14.54 25.69 -40.52
C ALA A 9 13.54 25.23 -39.44
N LEU A 10 12.65 24.28 -39.74
CA LEU A 10 11.74 23.70 -38.75
C LEU A 10 12.47 22.94 -37.63
N PHE A 11 13.57 22.24 -37.94
CA PHE A 11 14.42 21.59 -36.93
C PHE A 11 15.21 22.59 -36.07
N PHE A 12 15.71 23.68 -36.67
CA PHE A 12 16.39 24.75 -35.93
C PHE A 12 15.41 25.55 -35.04
N PHE A 13 14.18 25.80 -35.50
CA PHE A 13 13.16 26.49 -34.71
C PHE A 13 12.66 25.65 -33.53
N SER A 14 12.49 24.33 -33.68
CA SER A 14 12.12 23.49 -32.55
C SER A 14 13.27 23.35 -31.54
N ALA A 15 14.50 23.14 -31.99
CA ALA A 15 15.67 23.05 -31.10
C ALA A 15 15.95 24.35 -30.33
N THR A 16 15.71 25.52 -30.93
CA THR A 16 15.90 26.84 -30.27
C THR A 16 14.84 27.12 -29.21
N VAL A 17 13.57 26.78 -29.44
CA VAL A 17 12.50 26.90 -28.43
C VAL A 17 12.74 25.96 -27.24
N PHE A 18 13.12 24.71 -27.48
CA PHE A 18 13.45 23.77 -26.38
C PHE A 18 14.70 24.20 -25.58
N ALA A 19 15.70 24.79 -26.23
CA ALA A 19 16.88 25.33 -25.55
C ALA A 19 16.55 26.59 -24.72
N GLN A 20 15.64 27.44 -25.20
CA GLN A 20 15.16 28.61 -24.48
C GLN A 20 14.37 28.22 -23.22
N ASP A 21 13.47 27.25 -23.32
CA ASP A 21 12.71 26.71 -22.18
C ASP A 21 13.66 26.20 -21.06
N LYS A 22 14.73 25.46 -21.41
CA LYS A 22 15.70 24.93 -20.42
C LYS A 22 16.50 26.04 -19.73
N ALA A 23 16.86 27.11 -20.45
CA ALA A 23 17.59 28.23 -19.88
C ALA A 23 16.73 29.04 -18.89
N GLU A 24 15.44 29.22 -19.20
CA GLU A 24 14.48 29.88 -18.31
C GLU A 24 14.23 29.05 -17.03
N ILE A 25 14.07 27.73 -17.16
CA ILE A 25 13.96 26.82 -16.01
C ILE A 25 15.23 26.87 -15.14
N LYS A 26 16.40 26.92 -15.77
CA LYS A 26 17.68 27.04 -15.05
C LYS A 26 17.79 28.38 -14.32
N ASP A 27 17.38 29.48 -14.93
CA ASP A 27 17.36 30.79 -14.28
C ASP A 27 16.35 30.85 -13.12
N PHE A 28 15.21 30.15 -13.24
CA PHE A 28 14.24 30.02 -12.15
C PHE A 28 14.86 29.45 -10.87
N PHE A 29 15.75 28.44 -10.97
CA PHE A 29 16.39 27.84 -9.80
C PHE A 29 17.77 28.41 -9.45
N TRP A 30 18.63 28.68 -10.44
CA TRP A 30 20.04 29.06 -10.27
C TRP A 30 20.37 30.45 -10.85
N GLY A 31 19.33 31.24 -11.14
CA GLY A 31 19.46 32.59 -11.67
C GLY A 31 19.95 33.61 -10.64
N LYS A 32 19.83 34.89 -11.00
CA LYS A 32 20.34 36.00 -10.18
C LYS A 32 19.55 36.23 -8.89
N ASN A 33 18.29 35.82 -8.85
CA ASN A 33 17.40 36.00 -7.70
C ASN A 33 17.46 34.84 -6.69
N ASP A 34 18.32 33.84 -6.92
CA ASP A 34 18.52 32.73 -6.01
C ASP A 34 19.35 33.13 -4.78
N SER A 35 18.64 33.48 -3.70
CA SER A 35 19.25 33.83 -2.40
C SER A 35 20.08 32.70 -1.76
N TYR A 36 19.92 31.44 -2.20
CA TYR A 36 20.63 30.29 -1.66
C TYR A 36 21.81 29.83 -2.54
N LYS A 37 22.05 30.48 -3.69
CA LYS A 37 23.08 30.10 -4.66
C LYS A 37 24.48 30.04 -4.07
N THR A 38 24.79 30.99 -3.17
CA THR A 38 26.10 31.18 -2.54
C THR A 38 26.17 30.61 -1.13
N VAL A 39 25.07 30.08 -0.59
CA VAL A 39 25.05 29.51 0.76
C VAL A 39 25.76 28.16 0.73
N THR A 40 26.80 28.03 1.56
CA THR A 40 27.63 26.82 1.68
C THR A 40 27.86 26.39 3.13
N SER A 41 27.65 27.30 4.09
CA SER A 41 27.76 27.01 5.51
C SER A 41 26.49 26.32 6.02
N ILE A 42 26.68 25.53 7.08
CA ILE A 42 25.60 24.88 7.82
C ILE A 42 25.70 25.29 9.30
N PRO A 43 24.61 25.17 10.08
CA PRO A 43 24.63 25.45 11.51
C PRO A 43 25.56 24.48 12.26
N GLU A 44 26.30 25.01 13.25
CA GLU A 44 27.25 24.23 14.07
C GLU A 44 26.60 23.01 14.74
N LYS A 45 25.31 23.09 15.11
CA LYS A 45 24.54 21.98 15.71
C LYS A 45 24.47 20.73 14.83
N TRP A 46 24.63 20.87 13.52
CA TRP A 46 24.51 19.77 12.55
C TRP A 46 25.85 19.39 11.91
N LYS A 47 26.98 19.85 12.44
CA LYS A 47 28.32 19.48 11.91
C LYS A 47 28.64 17.98 11.95
N ASN A 48 27.93 17.24 12.81
CA ASN A 48 28.09 15.79 12.97
C ASN A 48 27.02 14.99 12.21
N GLU A 49 26.15 15.66 11.44
CA GLU A 49 25.15 15.00 10.61
C GLU A 49 25.76 14.55 9.30
N SER A 50 25.37 13.38 8.79
CA SER A 50 25.95 12.83 7.55
C SER A 50 25.73 13.76 6.35
N ALA A 51 24.54 14.35 6.22
CA ALA A 51 24.23 15.40 5.26
C ALA A 51 23.30 16.46 5.88
N VAL A 52 23.28 17.65 5.29
CA VAL A 52 22.37 18.74 5.68
C VAL A 52 21.74 19.34 4.44
N VAL A 53 20.41 19.42 4.42
CA VAL A 53 19.67 20.10 3.36
C VAL A 53 19.71 21.60 3.64
N ILE A 54 20.55 22.33 2.92
CA ILE A 54 20.68 23.79 3.02
C ILE A 54 19.37 24.48 2.61
N TYR A 55 18.77 23.99 1.52
CA TYR A 55 17.53 24.55 1.01
C TYR A 55 16.68 23.48 0.36
N LYS A 56 15.42 23.38 0.78
CA LYS A 56 14.38 22.60 0.14
C LYS A 56 13.27 23.55 -0.31
N TYR A 57 13.02 23.56 -1.62
CA TYR A 57 12.03 24.43 -2.24
C TYR A 57 11.04 23.61 -3.04
N GLU A 58 9.76 23.87 -2.84
CA GLU A 58 8.66 23.28 -3.58
C GLU A 58 7.77 24.40 -4.11
N ASP A 59 7.57 24.45 -5.42
CA ASP A 59 6.74 25.44 -6.09
C ASP A 59 5.72 24.77 -7.00
N TYR A 60 4.45 25.14 -6.84
CA TYR A 60 3.35 24.64 -7.65
C TYR A 60 2.60 25.79 -8.31
N ASP A 61 2.30 25.70 -9.60
CA ASP A 61 1.62 26.76 -10.34
C ASP A 61 0.46 26.18 -11.13
N PHE A 62 -0.73 26.73 -10.93
CA PHE A 62 -1.95 26.29 -11.57
C PHE A 62 -2.53 27.44 -12.39
N HIS A 63 -2.55 27.27 -13.70
CA HIS A 63 -2.95 28.31 -14.64
C HIS A 63 -3.89 27.76 -15.71
N LYS A 64 -4.76 28.60 -16.25
CA LYS A 64 -5.61 28.29 -17.41
C LYS A 64 -5.65 29.43 -18.43
N PHE A 65 -5.81 29.04 -19.68
CA PHE A 65 -6.21 29.92 -20.76
C PHE A 65 -7.35 29.30 -21.57
N GLY A 66 -8.56 29.82 -21.38
CA GLY A 66 -9.77 29.24 -21.96
C GLY A 66 -10.04 27.84 -21.40
N LYS A 67 -9.90 26.80 -22.23
CA LYS A 67 -10.01 25.38 -21.81
C LYS A 67 -8.65 24.74 -21.55
N SER A 68 -7.57 25.42 -21.89
CA SER A 68 -6.21 24.95 -21.64
C SER A 68 -5.91 25.10 -20.17
N VAL A 69 -5.47 24.03 -19.53
CA VAL A 69 -5.02 24.01 -18.15
C VAL A 69 -3.55 23.62 -18.17
N THR A 70 -2.74 24.37 -17.44
CA THR A 70 -1.32 24.13 -17.25
C THR A 70 -1.01 24.04 -15.77
N TYR A 71 -0.28 23.01 -15.40
CA TYR A 71 0.21 22.77 -14.05
C TYR A 71 1.74 22.68 -14.07
N ARG A 72 2.41 23.42 -13.20
CA ARG A 72 3.85 23.31 -12.94
C ARG A 72 4.07 22.70 -11.56
N SER A 73 4.99 21.75 -11.48
CA SER A 73 5.61 21.30 -10.23
C SER A 73 7.12 21.49 -10.35
N ALA A 74 7.69 22.30 -9.47
CA ALA A 74 9.10 22.68 -9.46
C ALA A 74 9.69 22.45 -8.07
N ILE A 75 10.59 21.48 -7.93
CA ILE A 75 11.16 21.05 -6.66
C ILE A 75 12.68 21.18 -6.71
N ARG A 76 13.30 21.81 -5.71
CA ARG A 76 14.76 21.92 -5.57
C ARG A 76 15.25 21.47 -4.21
N ARG A 77 16.38 20.78 -4.18
CA ARG A 77 17.11 20.39 -2.97
C ARG A 77 18.59 20.71 -3.12
N ARG A 78 19.12 21.48 -2.18
CA ARG A 78 20.56 21.77 -2.04
C ARG A 78 21.08 21.11 -0.78
N VAL A 79 22.03 20.18 -0.90
CA VAL A 79 22.45 19.27 0.16
C VAL A 79 23.97 19.32 0.33
N LYS A 80 24.44 19.60 1.55
CA LYS A 80 25.85 19.50 1.94
C LYS A 80 26.15 18.07 2.39
N LEU A 81 27.18 17.46 1.83
CA LEU A 81 27.66 16.13 2.22
C LEU A 81 28.81 16.26 3.23
N GLN A 82 28.75 15.55 4.36
CA GLN A 82 29.73 15.68 5.44
C GLN A 82 30.50 14.40 5.74
N ASP A 83 30.04 13.25 5.25
CA ASP A 83 30.74 11.98 5.39
C ASP A 83 30.60 11.08 4.15
N GLN A 84 31.27 9.94 4.20
CA GLN A 84 31.27 8.97 3.10
C GLN A 84 29.90 8.33 2.89
N ALA A 85 29.07 8.21 3.93
CA ALA A 85 27.73 7.62 3.81
C ALA A 85 26.82 8.52 2.99
N ALA A 86 26.87 9.84 3.22
CA ALA A 86 26.18 10.83 2.39
C ALA A 86 26.71 10.84 0.95
N VAL A 87 28.03 10.77 0.76
CA VAL A 87 28.61 10.66 -0.59
C VAL A 87 28.05 9.45 -1.32
N THR A 88 27.97 8.29 -0.67
CA THR A 88 27.38 7.09 -1.26
C THR A 88 25.88 7.26 -1.53
N GLU A 89 25.11 7.77 -0.57
CA GLU A 89 23.66 8.00 -0.71
C GLU A 89 23.34 8.89 -1.91
N PHE A 90 24.06 9.99 -2.08
CA PHE A 90 23.79 10.98 -3.12
C PHE A 90 24.58 10.75 -4.43
N SER A 91 25.29 9.63 -4.56
CA SER A 91 26.04 9.28 -5.78
C SER A 91 25.18 8.77 -6.93
N GLU A 92 23.96 8.33 -6.66
CA GLU A 92 22.99 7.93 -7.67
C GLU A 92 21.67 8.68 -7.46
N PHE A 93 21.16 9.31 -8.52
CA PHE A 93 19.85 9.92 -8.55
C PHE A 93 18.92 9.11 -9.45
N THR A 94 17.78 8.72 -8.92
CA THR A 94 16.74 7.99 -9.68
C THR A 94 15.50 8.85 -9.80
N TYR A 95 14.93 8.92 -11.00
CA TYR A 95 13.66 9.58 -11.28
C TYR A 95 12.84 8.80 -12.31
N ALA A 96 11.53 8.89 -12.22
CA ALA A 96 10.64 8.34 -13.24
C ALA A 96 10.36 9.42 -14.30
N GLU A 97 10.44 9.06 -15.58
CA GLU A 97 9.75 9.86 -16.59
C GLU A 97 8.25 9.67 -16.35
N LYS A 98 7.49 10.75 -16.21
CA LYS A 98 6.02 10.69 -16.09
C LYS A 98 5.45 10.08 -17.38
N SER A 99 5.27 8.77 -17.41
CA SER A 99 4.83 8.01 -18.60
C SER A 99 3.48 7.33 -18.34
N ASN A 100 2.40 8.08 -18.59
CA ASN A 100 1.08 7.64 -19.05
C ASN A 100 0.13 8.85 -19.01
N PRO A 101 0.44 9.93 -19.75
CA PRO A 101 -0.46 11.07 -19.81
C PRO A 101 -1.84 10.60 -20.28
N ARG A 102 -2.90 11.11 -19.64
CA ARG A 102 -4.26 10.99 -20.17
C ARG A 102 -4.26 11.45 -21.63
N TYR A 103 -5.04 10.80 -22.49
CA TYR A 103 -5.11 11.13 -23.92
C TYR A 103 -5.21 12.65 -24.14
N GLY A 104 -4.25 13.22 -24.86
CA GLY A 104 -4.16 14.66 -25.15
C GLY A 104 -3.41 15.51 -24.13
N THR A 105 -2.84 14.91 -23.07
CA THR A 105 -2.00 15.60 -22.09
C THR A 105 -0.55 15.62 -22.55
N THR A 106 0.09 16.79 -22.47
CA THR A 106 1.53 16.96 -22.73
C THR A 106 2.25 17.15 -21.40
N ILE A 107 3.21 16.28 -21.11
CA ILE A 107 4.07 16.40 -19.94
C ILE A 107 5.50 16.68 -20.41
N LYS A 108 6.13 17.71 -19.84
CA LYS A 108 7.56 18.00 -20.03
C LYS A 108 8.24 17.96 -18.68
N THR A 109 9.33 17.22 -18.57
CA THR A 109 10.17 17.18 -17.35
C THR A 109 11.59 17.64 -17.68
N THR A 110 12.18 18.46 -16.81
CA THR A 110 13.57 18.91 -16.89
C THR A 110 14.21 18.74 -15.52
N ILE A 111 15.28 17.96 -15.47
CA ILE A 111 16.10 17.76 -14.28
C ILE A 111 17.39 18.57 -14.44
N GLY A 112 17.83 19.25 -13.39
CA GLY A 112 19.14 19.86 -13.31
C GLY A 112 19.90 19.37 -12.09
N ILE A 113 21.17 19.04 -12.27
CA ILE A 113 22.05 18.60 -11.20
C ILE A 113 23.36 19.39 -11.29
N LYS A 114 23.75 20.00 -10.18
CA LYS A 114 25.01 20.73 -10.04
C LYS A 114 25.72 20.33 -8.77
N VAL A 115 27.02 20.11 -8.86
CA VAL A 115 27.91 19.87 -7.72
C VAL A 115 28.76 21.11 -7.51
N LEU A 116 28.80 21.62 -6.28
CA LEU A 116 29.70 22.67 -5.85
C LEU A 116 30.76 22.05 -4.94
N LYS A 117 32.01 22.12 -5.40
CA LYS A 117 33.19 21.64 -4.67
C LYS A 117 33.58 22.61 -3.55
N PRO A 118 34.31 22.14 -2.51
CA PRO A 118 34.81 23.00 -1.43
C PRO A 118 35.69 24.16 -1.89
N ASP A 119 36.40 24.00 -3.01
CA ASP A 119 37.25 25.04 -3.62
C ASP A 119 36.44 26.10 -4.42
N GLY A 120 35.12 25.97 -4.48
CA GLY A 120 34.22 26.86 -5.20
C GLY A 120 33.96 26.45 -6.65
N LYS A 121 34.56 25.36 -7.14
CA LYS A 121 34.32 24.87 -8.50
C LYS A 121 32.90 24.31 -8.63
N GLU A 122 32.15 24.83 -9.59
CA GLU A 122 30.84 24.29 -9.98
C GLU A 122 30.98 23.30 -11.14
N ILE A 123 30.36 22.12 -10.99
CA ILE A 123 30.31 21.07 -12.00
C ILE A 123 28.83 20.77 -12.28
N GLU A 124 28.37 21.15 -13.46
CA GLU A 124 27.01 20.85 -13.92
C GLU A 124 27.00 19.51 -14.65
N ILE A 125 26.11 18.62 -14.22
CA ILE A 125 25.99 17.25 -14.74
C ILE A 125 25.08 17.28 -15.97
N ASN A 126 25.50 16.65 -17.06
CA ASN A 126 24.69 16.62 -18.27
C ASN A 126 23.68 15.47 -18.20
N VAL A 127 22.54 15.75 -17.58
CA VAL A 127 21.46 14.76 -17.34
C VAL A 127 21.03 14.05 -18.63
N ASP A 128 20.88 14.76 -19.75
CA ASP A 128 20.44 14.17 -21.02
C ASP A 128 21.44 13.13 -21.56
N LYS A 129 22.73 13.26 -21.22
CA LYS A 129 23.81 12.34 -21.64
C LYS A 129 24.08 11.24 -20.63
N GLU A 130 23.93 11.53 -19.35
CA GLU A 130 24.34 10.65 -18.25
C GLU A 130 23.22 9.75 -17.72
N ALA A 131 21.96 10.07 -18.02
CA ALA A 131 20.82 9.25 -17.61
C ALA A 131 20.72 7.93 -18.39
N VAL A 132 20.66 6.81 -17.66
CA VAL A 132 20.41 5.47 -18.19
C VAL A 132 19.05 4.95 -17.75
N THR A 133 18.38 4.16 -18.59
CA THR A 133 17.10 3.53 -18.21
C THR A 133 17.36 2.16 -17.57
N VAL A 134 16.90 1.97 -16.34
CA VAL A 134 16.94 0.70 -15.59
C VAL A 134 15.56 0.48 -14.97
N ASP A 135 14.94 -0.68 -15.21
CA ASP A 135 13.64 -1.06 -14.63
C ASP A 135 12.53 0.00 -14.81
N ASN A 136 12.42 0.57 -16.03
CA ASN A 136 11.50 1.67 -16.38
C ASN A 136 11.72 2.99 -15.60
N GLN A 137 12.84 3.15 -14.92
CA GLN A 137 13.25 4.39 -14.26
C GLN A 137 14.53 4.95 -14.92
N LYS A 138 14.72 6.27 -14.85
CA LYS A 138 15.96 6.92 -15.24
C LYS A 138 16.88 7.02 -14.04
N LYS A 139 18.12 6.54 -14.19
CA LYS A 139 19.18 6.63 -13.19
C LYS A 139 20.31 7.50 -13.70
N ILE A 140 20.84 8.35 -12.85
CA ILE A 140 21.99 9.22 -13.13
C ILE A 140 23.03 8.97 -12.04
N ALA A 141 24.22 8.52 -12.44
CA ALA A 141 25.36 8.51 -11.55
C ALA A 141 25.97 9.91 -11.48
N ILE A 142 26.33 10.37 -10.28
CA ILE A 142 27.01 11.65 -10.07
C ILE A 142 28.48 11.34 -9.74
N PRO A 143 29.39 11.37 -10.73
CA PRO A 143 30.76 10.93 -10.54
C PRO A 143 31.58 11.91 -9.69
N ASN A 144 32.59 11.37 -9.01
CA ASN A 144 33.59 12.14 -8.26
C ASN A 144 33.01 13.03 -7.14
N LEU A 145 31.95 12.58 -6.46
CA LEU A 145 31.50 13.20 -5.23
C LEU A 145 32.50 12.95 -4.09
N GLU A 146 32.76 13.99 -3.32
CA GLU A 146 33.69 13.98 -2.19
C GLU A 146 33.03 14.56 -0.95
N ILE A 147 33.61 14.23 0.22
CA ILE A 147 33.18 14.81 1.49
C ILE A 147 33.37 16.34 1.42
N GLY A 148 32.34 17.08 1.79
CA GLY A 148 32.30 18.54 1.72
C GLY A 148 31.66 19.09 0.43
N ASP A 149 31.32 18.26 -0.54
CA ASP A 149 30.58 18.70 -1.72
C ASP A 149 29.16 19.18 -1.36
N ILE A 150 28.62 20.09 -2.17
CA ILE A 150 27.21 20.46 -2.15
C ILE A 150 26.57 20.02 -3.45
N ILE A 151 25.51 19.22 -3.34
CA ILE A 151 24.69 18.81 -4.47
C ILE A 151 23.44 19.67 -4.52
N ASP A 152 23.19 20.28 -5.67
CA ASP A 152 22.03 21.13 -5.95
C ASP A 152 21.24 20.50 -7.09
N ILE A 153 20.09 19.92 -6.77
CA ILE A 153 19.23 19.19 -7.70
C ILE A 153 17.89 19.90 -7.80
N TYR A 154 17.39 20.07 -9.01
CA TYR A 154 16.00 20.43 -9.24
C TYR A 154 15.29 19.47 -10.20
N ASP A 155 13.99 19.29 -9.97
CA ASP A 155 13.03 18.62 -10.84
C ASP A 155 11.93 19.61 -11.20
N TYR A 156 11.78 19.89 -12.50
CA TYR A 156 10.77 20.77 -13.05
C TYR A 156 9.88 19.99 -14.00
N SER A 157 8.59 19.92 -13.72
CA SER A 157 7.61 19.33 -14.62
C SER A 157 6.48 20.29 -14.94
N THR A 158 6.07 20.33 -16.21
CA THR A 158 4.83 20.96 -16.65
C THR A 158 3.90 19.92 -17.24
N GLU A 159 2.64 20.00 -16.87
CA GLU A 159 1.55 19.23 -17.44
C GLU A 159 0.59 20.20 -18.13
N SER A 160 0.20 19.93 -19.37
CA SER A 160 -0.74 20.76 -20.11
C SER A 160 -1.78 19.92 -20.84
N PHE A 161 -3.04 20.25 -20.64
CA PHE A 161 -4.18 19.53 -21.19
C PHE A 161 -5.37 20.46 -21.43
N GLN A 162 -6.40 19.95 -22.09
CA GLN A 162 -7.67 20.66 -22.27
C GLN A 162 -8.71 20.08 -21.30
N SER A 163 -9.33 20.93 -20.49
CA SER A 163 -10.48 20.54 -19.68
C SER A 163 -11.65 21.50 -19.83
N THR A 164 -12.83 20.92 -20.07
CA THR A 164 -14.11 21.63 -19.95
C THR A 164 -14.82 21.28 -18.65
N PHE A 165 -14.43 20.18 -18.00
CA PHE A 165 -15.02 19.64 -16.78
C PHE A 165 -14.15 20.00 -15.57
N ASP A 166 -14.58 19.55 -14.41
CA ASP A 166 -13.72 19.53 -13.23
C ASP A 166 -12.48 18.65 -13.45
N TYR A 167 -11.41 18.97 -12.73
CA TYR A 167 -10.18 18.20 -12.73
C TYR A 167 -9.50 18.31 -11.37
N GLY A 168 -9.27 17.17 -10.71
CA GLY A 168 -8.48 17.09 -9.48
C GLY A 168 -7.02 16.85 -9.80
N PHE A 169 -6.14 17.71 -9.31
CA PHE A 169 -4.69 17.49 -9.37
C PHE A 169 -4.27 16.43 -8.36
N GLU A 170 -3.07 15.86 -8.54
CA GLU A 170 -2.49 14.93 -7.57
C GLU A 170 -2.39 15.58 -6.19
N GLU A 171 -2.83 14.84 -5.18
CA GLU A 171 -2.71 15.20 -3.78
C GLU A 171 -1.24 15.19 -3.33
N VAL A 172 -0.90 16.12 -2.44
CA VAL A 172 0.42 16.21 -1.83
C VAL A 172 0.27 16.05 -0.33
N GLU A 173 0.85 14.98 0.21
CA GLU A 173 0.89 14.70 1.65
C GLU A 173 2.32 14.39 2.06
N ARG A 174 2.94 15.30 2.81
CA ARG A 174 4.37 15.18 3.15
C ARG A 174 4.68 15.61 4.57
N THR A 175 5.63 14.93 5.19
CA THR A 175 6.30 15.42 6.39
C THR A 175 7.18 16.62 6.02
N LEU A 176 7.33 17.57 6.95
CA LEU A 176 8.23 18.71 6.77
C LEU A 176 9.70 18.25 6.78
N GLY A 177 10.08 17.49 7.82
CA GLY A 177 11.42 16.91 7.95
C GLY A 177 11.56 15.54 7.29
N GLY A 178 12.81 15.16 6.99
CA GLY A 178 13.17 13.85 6.42
C GLY A 178 14.35 13.22 7.17
N ASN A 179 15.07 12.30 6.51
CA ASN A 179 16.22 11.60 7.11
C ASN A 179 17.42 12.51 7.42
N HIS A 180 17.46 13.69 6.80
CA HIS A 180 18.49 14.70 6.99
C HIS A 180 17.86 16.00 7.50
N PRO A 181 18.54 16.75 8.37
CA PRO A 181 18.04 18.05 8.82
C PRO A 181 17.94 19.05 7.65
N ILE A 182 17.00 19.98 7.76
CA ILE A 182 16.71 20.99 6.74
C ILE A 182 16.87 22.39 7.36
N MET A 183 17.85 23.15 6.87
CA MET A 183 18.10 24.52 7.31
C MET A 183 16.96 25.45 6.93
N ASN A 184 16.55 25.40 5.66
CA ASN A 184 15.53 26.28 5.10
C ASN A 184 14.59 25.47 4.22
N TYR A 185 13.31 25.55 4.53
CA TYR A 185 12.22 24.96 3.78
C TYR A 185 11.29 26.06 3.30
N LYS A 186 10.94 26.03 2.02
CA LYS A 186 9.96 26.93 1.44
C LYS A 186 9.04 26.15 0.51
N LEU A 187 7.74 26.29 0.73
CA LEU A 187 6.71 25.87 -0.19
C LEU A 187 5.97 27.10 -0.69
N THR A 188 5.80 27.20 -1.99
CA THR A 188 4.94 28.17 -2.64
C THR A 188 3.96 27.46 -3.54
N PHE A 189 2.74 27.99 -3.62
CA PHE A 189 1.91 27.65 -4.76
C PHE A 189 1.02 28.80 -5.16
N GLN A 190 0.78 28.90 -6.47
CA GLN A 190 0.02 29.96 -7.10
C GLN A 190 -1.19 29.38 -7.81
N THR A 191 -2.33 30.02 -7.61
CA THR A 191 -3.61 29.67 -8.22
C THR A 191 -4.28 30.92 -8.76
N GLU A 192 -5.31 30.73 -9.56
CA GLU A 192 -6.17 31.80 -10.05
C GLU A 192 -7.64 31.37 -10.01
N ASN A 193 -8.55 32.22 -10.51
CA ASN A 193 -9.97 31.89 -10.61
C ASN A 193 -10.21 30.49 -11.21
N ASP A 194 -11.26 29.80 -10.74
CA ASP A 194 -11.62 28.41 -11.06
C ASP A 194 -10.73 27.32 -10.40
N PHE A 195 -9.69 27.68 -9.64
CA PHE A 195 -8.89 26.73 -8.87
C PHE A 195 -9.20 26.80 -7.37
N PHE A 196 -9.74 25.70 -6.84
CA PHE A 196 -10.13 25.51 -5.44
C PHE A 196 -9.02 24.78 -4.69
N VAL A 197 -8.73 25.22 -3.46
CA VAL A 197 -7.59 24.73 -2.68
C VAL A 197 -8.07 24.14 -1.37
N ASN A 198 -7.71 22.89 -1.12
CA ASN A 198 -7.75 22.28 0.20
C ASN A 198 -6.30 22.23 0.70
N PHE A 199 -5.99 22.90 1.81
CA PHE A 199 -4.65 22.91 2.39
C PHE A 199 -4.73 23.00 3.91
N ASN A 200 -3.98 22.15 4.61
CA ASN A 200 -3.73 22.33 6.04
C ASN A 200 -2.40 21.73 6.48
N THR A 201 -1.92 22.17 7.64
CA THR A 201 -0.77 21.59 8.33
C THR A 201 -1.19 20.93 9.64
N TYR A 202 -0.45 19.92 10.05
CA TYR A 202 -0.75 19.09 11.21
C TYR A 202 0.49 18.90 12.09
N ASN A 203 0.27 18.45 13.32
CA ASN A 203 1.33 18.08 14.28
C ASN A 203 2.39 19.18 14.48
N GLY A 204 1.97 20.45 14.52
CA GLY A 204 2.88 21.59 14.71
C GLY A 204 3.57 22.08 13.43
N GLY A 205 3.10 21.69 12.25
CA GLY A 205 3.56 22.28 10.99
C GLY A 205 3.26 23.79 10.90
N PRO A 206 4.06 24.57 10.15
CA PRO A 206 3.88 26.02 10.01
C PRO A 206 2.58 26.34 9.25
N GLU A 207 2.05 27.54 9.45
CA GLU A 207 0.85 27.99 8.74
C GLU A 207 1.15 28.42 7.30
N LEU A 208 0.19 28.17 6.41
CA LEU A 208 0.17 28.75 5.06
C LEU A 208 -0.28 30.21 5.11
N LYS A 209 0.50 31.10 4.50
CA LYS A 209 0.22 32.53 4.40
C LYS A 209 -0.05 32.94 2.97
N GLU A 210 -1.03 33.80 2.75
CA GLU A 210 -1.25 34.42 1.45
C GLU A 210 -0.28 35.59 1.25
N ILE A 211 0.34 35.65 0.07
CA ILE A 211 1.18 36.75 -0.37
C ILE A 211 0.32 37.66 -1.25
N PRO A 212 0.18 38.95 -0.91
CA PRO A 212 -0.56 39.90 -1.73
C PRO A 212 0.02 39.98 -3.15
N LEU A 213 -0.86 39.96 -4.15
CA LEU A 213 -0.53 40.18 -5.55
C LEU A 213 -1.29 41.40 -6.08
N ASP A 214 -0.67 42.15 -6.99
CA ASP A 214 -1.29 43.33 -7.61
C ASP A 214 -2.44 42.97 -8.57
N LYS A 215 -2.44 41.72 -9.07
CA LYS A 215 -3.41 41.25 -10.06
C LYS A 215 -4.60 40.57 -9.39
N SER A 216 -5.76 41.21 -9.51
CA SER A 216 -7.04 40.64 -9.07
C SER A 216 -7.32 39.28 -9.70
N GLY A 217 -7.64 38.27 -8.88
CA GLY A 217 -7.98 36.91 -9.32
C GLY A 217 -6.80 35.96 -9.39
N GLU A 218 -5.57 36.41 -9.13
CA GLU A 218 -4.42 35.56 -8.85
C GLU A 218 -4.16 35.52 -7.33
N ARG A 219 -3.74 34.36 -6.83
CA ARG A 219 -3.47 34.13 -5.41
C ARG A 219 -2.18 33.34 -5.28
N LYS A 220 -1.27 33.83 -4.45
CA LYS A 220 -0.03 33.15 -4.14
C LYS A 220 0.04 32.86 -2.66
N TYR A 221 0.43 31.65 -2.32
CA TYR A 221 0.58 31.22 -0.94
C TYR A 221 2.02 30.81 -0.69
N GLU A 222 2.44 30.95 0.57
CA GLU A 222 3.76 30.60 1.03
C GLU A 222 3.71 29.97 2.43
N MET A 223 4.52 28.92 2.59
CA MET A 223 4.80 28.28 3.86
C MET A 223 6.33 28.18 4.01
N VAL A 224 6.87 28.75 5.08
CA VAL A 224 8.31 28.74 5.38
C VAL A 224 8.55 28.08 6.72
N ALA A 225 9.59 27.26 6.79
CA ALA A 225 10.14 26.74 8.03
C ALA A 225 11.66 26.74 7.97
N THR A 226 12.29 26.88 9.12
CA THR A 226 13.75 26.84 9.28
C THR A 226 14.11 25.89 10.40
N ASP A 227 15.38 25.48 10.45
CA ASP A 227 15.91 24.70 11.57
C ASP A 227 15.16 23.39 11.85
N ILE A 228 14.73 22.69 10.80
CA ILE A 228 13.98 21.43 10.92
C ILE A 228 14.99 20.29 11.16
N ASP A 229 14.93 19.68 12.34
CA ASP A 229 15.76 18.51 12.64
C ASP A 229 15.37 17.29 11.80
N LYS A 230 16.29 16.33 11.68
CA LYS A 230 16.00 15.05 11.02
C LYS A 230 14.96 14.25 11.82
N ASN A 231 14.22 13.43 11.10
CA ASN A 231 13.29 12.45 11.67
C ASN A 231 13.83 11.04 11.51
N ASP A 232 13.45 10.18 12.46
CA ASP A 232 13.60 8.74 12.32
C ASP A 232 12.29 8.13 11.79
N PHE A 233 12.42 7.09 10.96
CA PHE A 233 11.29 6.35 10.38
C PHE A 233 11.40 4.87 10.74
N PRO A 234 11.27 4.53 12.05
CA PRO A 234 11.40 3.15 12.48
C PRO A 234 10.21 2.30 11.99
N THR A 235 10.34 0.98 12.03
CA THR A 235 9.22 0.06 11.72
C THR A 235 7.99 0.37 12.58
N TRP A 236 6.77 0.13 12.07
CA TRP A 236 5.51 0.39 12.79
C TRP A 236 5.34 1.85 13.23
N PHE A 237 5.59 2.78 12.32
CA PHE A 237 5.46 4.21 12.54
C PHE A 237 4.60 4.82 11.44
N TYR A 238 3.71 5.75 11.80
CA TYR A 238 2.85 6.48 10.85
C TYR A 238 3.28 7.95 10.80
N PRO A 239 4.12 8.35 9.83
CA PRO A 239 4.77 9.66 9.83
C PRO A 239 3.79 10.84 9.77
N LEU A 240 2.70 10.72 8.99
CA LEU A 240 1.71 11.78 8.85
C LEU A 240 0.87 11.99 10.13
N VAL A 241 0.87 11.01 11.05
CA VAL A 241 0.16 11.08 12.34
C VAL A 241 1.04 11.71 13.42
N GLU A 242 2.34 11.45 13.38
CA GLU A 242 3.25 11.78 14.48
C GLU A 242 4.13 13.01 14.20
N LEU A 243 4.50 13.25 12.94
CA LEU A 243 5.45 14.29 12.58
C LEU A 243 4.74 15.53 12.03
N PRO A 244 5.34 16.73 12.21
CA PRO A 244 4.91 17.92 11.49
C PRO A 244 4.78 17.63 10.00
N CYS A 245 3.59 17.84 9.45
CA CYS A 245 3.27 17.53 8.06
C CYS A 245 2.28 18.53 7.48
N TYR A 246 2.13 18.50 6.16
CA TYR A 246 1.12 19.27 5.44
C TYR A 246 0.45 18.39 4.39
N LYS A 247 -0.81 18.70 4.11
CA LYS A 247 -1.63 18.04 3.10
C LYS A 247 -2.30 19.09 2.25
N PHE A 248 -2.27 18.91 0.93
CA PHE A 248 -3.08 19.74 0.05
C PHE A 248 -3.47 19.05 -1.23
N GLN A 249 -4.55 19.57 -1.83
CA GLN A 249 -4.98 19.20 -3.17
C GLN A 249 -5.65 20.42 -3.81
N VAL A 250 -5.43 20.58 -5.11
CA VAL A 250 -6.07 21.63 -5.91
C VAL A 250 -7.07 20.98 -6.86
N PHE A 251 -8.21 21.63 -7.07
CA PHE A 251 -9.21 21.25 -8.05
C PHE A 251 -9.50 22.40 -9.00
N PHE A 252 -9.54 22.11 -10.29
CA PHE A 252 -10.04 23.01 -11.31
C PHE A 252 -11.53 22.77 -11.53
N ALA A 253 -12.37 23.80 -11.48
CA ALA A 253 -13.77 23.74 -11.86
C ALA A 253 -14.29 25.12 -12.31
N ARG A 254 -14.92 25.18 -13.49
CA ARG A 254 -15.26 26.46 -14.16
C ARG A 254 -16.67 26.98 -13.93
N SER A 255 -17.51 26.20 -13.23
CA SER A 255 -18.90 26.55 -12.97
C SER A 255 -19.45 25.73 -11.83
N GLY A 256 -20.49 26.24 -11.17
CA GLY A 256 -21.19 25.53 -10.11
C GLY A 256 -21.71 24.14 -10.48
N LYS A 257 -21.91 23.83 -11.78
CA LYS A 257 -22.21 22.48 -12.24
C LYS A 257 -21.01 21.53 -12.04
N PHE A 258 -19.82 21.96 -12.45
CA PHE A 258 -18.61 21.15 -12.36
C PHE A 258 -18.05 21.11 -10.93
N GLU A 259 -18.23 22.19 -10.17
CA GLU A 259 -17.94 22.20 -8.73
C GLU A 259 -18.71 21.08 -8.00
N LYS A 260 -19.99 20.88 -8.33
CA LYS A 260 -20.82 19.78 -7.77
C LYS A 260 -20.43 18.39 -8.26
N MET A 261 -19.70 18.29 -9.38
CA MET A 261 -19.22 17.02 -9.92
C MET A 261 -17.84 16.64 -9.38
N ALA A 262 -17.06 17.63 -8.90
CA ALA A 262 -15.73 17.42 -8.37
C ALA A 262 -15.72 16.39 -7.24
N ASP A 263 -14.78 15.45 -7.31
CA ASP A 263 -14.54 14.49 -6.25
C ASP A 263 -13.63 15.09 -5.16
N ALA A 264 -14.15 16.14 -4.52
CA ALA A 264 -13.44 16.94 -3.52
C ALA A 264 -14.39 17.56 -2.49
N PHE A 265 -13.89 17.83 -1.29
CA PHE A 265 -14.57 18.68 -0.31
C PHE A 265 -14.25 20.15 -0.61
N LEU A 266 -14.85 20.71 -1.66
CA LEU A 266 -14.55 22.07 -2.12
C LEU A 266 -14.97 23.13 -1.08
N PRO A 267 -14.23 24.25 -0.95
CA PRO A 267 -14.70 25.44 -0.25
C PRO A 267 -15.83 26.12 -1.03
N GLU A 268 -16.58 26.99 -0.37
CA GLU A 268 -17.72 27.71 -0.98
C GLU A 268 -17.33 28.58 -2.17
N LYS A 269 -16.07 29.04 -2.22
CA LYS A 269 -15.50 29.88 -3.28
C LYS A 269 -14.03 29.55 -3.48
N GLU A 270 -13.55 29.70 -4.70
CA GLU A 270 -12.15 29.43 -5.06
C GLU A 270 -11.16 30.37 -4.34
N SER A 271 -11.61 31.52 -3.84
CA SER A 271 -10.79 32.47 -3.07
C SER A 271 -10.59 32.08 -1.61
N ILE A 272 -11.18 30.97 -1.15
CA ILE A 272 -11.07 30.49 0.22
C ILE A 272 -10.26 29.20 0.19
N VAL A 273 -9.23 29.12 1.04
CA VAL A 273 -8.51 27.86 1.28
C VAL A 273 -9.32 27.02 2.28
N LYS A 274 -9.77 25.84 1.89
CA LYS A 274 -10.42 24.88 2.80
C LYS A 274 -9.34 24.29 3.71
N LYS A 275 -9.40 24.63 5.01
CA LYS A 275 -8.45 24.14 6.03
C LYS A 275 -8.92 22.89 6.78
N THR A 276 -10.23 22.69 6.89
CA THR A 276 -10.84 21.59 7.64
C THR A 276 -12.06 21.08 6.89
N VAL A 277 -12.35 19.78 7.00
CA VAL A 277 -13.59 19.16 6.50
C VAL A 277 -14.42 18.76 7.71
N SER A 278 -15.57 19.40 7.90
CA SER A 278 -16.49 19.03 8.98
C SER A 278 -17.30 17.79 8.62
N LYS A 279 -17.98 17.20 9.59
CA LYS A 279 -18.92 16.10 9.30
C LYS A 279 -20.06 16.55 8.38
N GLU A 280 -20.48 17.81 8.45
CA GLU A 280 -21.48 18.41 7.56
C GLU A 280 -20.95 18.56 6.13
N ASP A 281 -19.66 18.87 5.95
CA ASP A 281 -19.04 18.85 4.61
C ASP A 281 -19.09 17.45 4.00
N VAL A 282 -18.79 16.42 4.80
CA VAL A 282 -18.89 15.02 4.39
C VAL A 282 -20.33 14.65 4.05
N LEU A 283 -21.29 15.03 4.90
CA LEU A 283 -22.72 14.82 4.64
C LEU A 283 -23.14 15.47 3.32
N ASN A 284 -22.81 16.74 3.11
CA ASN A 284 -23.18 17.49 1.91
C ASN A 284 -22.59 16.87 0.63
N TYR A 285 -21.34 16.38 0.70
CA TYR A 285 -20.71 15.68 -0.42
C TYR A 285 -21.44 14.37 -0.76
N TYR A 286 -21.76 13.55 0.24
CA TYR A 286 -22.33 12.21 0.03
C TYR A 286 -23.86 12.16 -0.09
N MET A 287 -24.59 13.21 0.30
CA MET A 287 -26.06 13.16 0.39
C MET A 287 -26.78 12.79 -0.92
N ASN A 288 -26.14 13.06 -2.06
CA ASN A 288 -26.64 12.76 -3.40
C ASN A 288 -25.76 11.78 -4.19
N LYS A 289 -24.69 11.24 -3.58
CA LYS A 289 -23.75 10.32 -4.25
C LYS A 289 -24.30 8.90 -4.34
N PHE A 290 -25.11 8.49 -3.35
CA PHE A 290 -25.66 7.15 -3.27
C PHE A 290 -27.18 7.13 -3.39
N ARG A 291 -27.71 6.10 -4.05
CA ARG A 291 -29.15 5.84 -4.15
C ARG A 291 -29.42 4.34 -4.33
N PRO A 292 -30.51 3.81 -3.77
CA PRO A 292 -30.92 2.44 -4.07
C PRO A 292 -31.25 2.29 -5.55
N TYR A 293 -30.39 1.60 -6.30
CA TYR A 293 -30.50 1.43 -7.74
C TYR A 293 -29.83 0.14 -8.22
N GLY A 294 -30.53 -0.65 -9.03
CA GLY A 294 -30.03 -1.90 -9.58
C GLY A 294 -31.18 -2.81 -9.99
N ASN A 295 -30.92 -3.78 -10.87
CA ASN A 295 -31.90 -4.81 -11.21
C ASN A 295 -31.81 -5.96 -10.20
N MET A 296 -32.86 -6.16 -9.39
CA MET A 296 -32.89 -7.19 -8.34
C MET A 296 -33.27 -8.58 -8.84
N GLY A 297 -33.62 -8.76 -10.12
CA GLY A 297 -34.14 -10.03 -10.63
C GLY A 297 -33.23 -11.25 -10.39
N ASP A 298 -31.90 -11.07 -10.47
CA ASP A 298 -30.94 -12.14 -10.18
C ASP A 298 -30.92 -12.50 -8.69
N ILE A 299 -31.02 -11.49 -7.81
CA ILE A 299 -31.10 -11.67 -6.36
C ILE A 299 -32.43 -12.34 -5.97
N GLU A 300 -33.55 -11.89 -6.53
CA GLU A 300 -34.86 -12.49 -6.33
C GLU A 300 -34.87 -13.96 -6.75
N LYS A 301 -34.27 -14.27 -7.90
CA LYS A 301 -34.11 -15.65 -8.38
C LYS A 301 -33.23 -16.48 -7.43
N PHE A 302 -32.14 -15.90 -6.92
CA PHE A 302 -31.28 -16.57 -5.95
C PHE A 302 -31.98 -16.85 -4.62
N LEU A 303 -32.83 -15.93 -4.16
CA LEU A 303 -33.57 -16.03 -2.90
C LEU A 303 -34.81 -16.92 -3.01
N LYS A 304 -35.30 -17.19 -4.23
CA LYS A 304 -36.49 -18.01 -4.47
C LYS A 304 -36.36 -19.37 -3.77
N ASN A 305 -37.37 -19.72 -2.98
CA ASN A 305 -37.45 -20.97 -2.20
C ASN A 305 -36.34 -21.16 -1.15
N LYS A 306 -35.61 -20.10 -0.76
CA LYS A 306 -34.65 -20.15 0.35
C LYS A 306 -35.25 -19.54 1.61
N THR A 307 -34.94 -20.16 2.73
CA THR A 307 -35.22 -19.66 4.08
C THR A 307 -33.90 -19.40 4.79
N PHE A 308 -33.85 -18.35 5.60
CA PHE A 308 -32.68 -17.97 6.38
C PHE A 308 -33.07 -17.89 7.84
N ALA A 309 -32.19 -18.31 8.75
CA ALA A 309 -32.42 -18.29 10.19
C ALA A 309 -32.46 -16.86 10.74
N SER A 310 -31.75 -15.92 10.10
CA SER A 310 -31.75 -14.50 10.48
C SER A 310 -31.57 -13.56 9.29
N THR A 311 -31.78 -12.26 9.55
CA THR A 311 -31.49 -11.20 8.57
C THR A 311 -30.00 -11.17 8.20
N GLU A 312 -29.11 -11.37 9.17
CA GLU A 312 -27.67 -11.44 8.97
C GLU A 312 -27.27 -12.58 8.02
N GLU A 313 -27.85 -13.77 8.21
CA GLU A 313 -27.58 -14.90 7.33
C GLU A 313 -28.04 -14.61 5.89
N LYS A 314 -29.22 -14.00 5.73
CA LYS A 314 -29.73 -13.57 4.42
C LYS A 314 -28.81 -12.55 3.76
N VAL A 315 -28.39 -11.52 4.50
CA VAL A 315 -27.44 -10.50 4.01
C VAL A 315 -26.12 -11.15 3.61
N ARG A 316 -25.63 -12.15 4.38
CA ARG A 316 -24.44 -12.95 4.05
C ARG A 316 -24.55 -13.64 2.71
N ALA A 317 -25.64 -14.39 2.54
CA ALA A 317 -25.87 -15.20 1.37
C ALA A 317 -25.99 -14.32 0.12
N VAL A 318 -26.65 -13.17 0.25
CA VAL A 318 -26.77 -12.19 -0.84
C VAL A 318 -25.43 -11.54 -1.14
N TYR A 319 -24.65 -11.10 -0.15
CA TYR A 319 -23.32 -10.54 -0.38
C TYR A 319 -22.42 -11.48 -1.18
N TYR A 320 -22.27 -12.74 -0.73
CA TYR A 320 -21.39 -13.67 -1.43
C TYR A 320 -21.94 -14.10 -2.80
N TYR A 321 -23.27 -14.14 -2.97
CA TYR A 321 -23.86 -14.36 -4.29
C TYR A 321 -23.62 -13.17 -5.22
N THR A 322 -23.79 -11.94 -4.75
CA THR A 322 -23.51 -10.71 -5.49
C THR A 322 -22.02 -10.65 -5.87
N ARG A 323 -21.10 -10.98 -4.96
CA ARG A 323 -19.65 -11.12 -5.24
C ARG A 323 -19.40 -12.09 -6.39
N HIS A 324 -20.09 -13.23 -6.39
CA HIS A 324 -19.93 -14.18 -7.47
C HIS A 324 -20.54 -13.67 -8.77
N TYR A 325 -21.82 -13.34 -8.75
CA TYR A 325 -22.61 -13.08 -9.94
C TYR A 325 -22.15 -11.82 -10.69
N TYR A 326 -21.78 -10.76 -9.97
CA TYR A 326 -21.34 -9.49 -10.57
C TYR A 326 -19.81 -9.31 -10.54
N TYR A 327 -19.05 -10.33 -10.14
CA TYR A 327 -17.59 -10.25 -10.13
C TYR A 327 -16.89 -11.60 -10.41
N THR A 328 -16.84 -12.57 -9.49
CA THR A 328 -15.97 -13.75 -9.67
C THR A 328 -16.39 -14.68 -10.81
N MET A 329 -17.66 -14.66 -11.22
CA MET A 329 -18.15 -15.40 -12.40
C MET A 329 -17.42 -14.99 -13.69
N TYR A 330 -16.95 -13.73 -13.77
CA TYR A 330 -16.30 -13.16 -14.95
C TYR A 330 -14.77 -13.23 -14.91
N VAL A 331 -14.15 -13.72 -13.83
CA VAL A 331 -12.69 -13.72 -13.69
C VAL A 331 -12.01 -14.54 -14.80
N GLU A 332 -12.50 -15.75 -15.10
CA GLU A 332 -11.98 -16.53 -16.22
C GLU A 332 -12.10 -15.78 -17.55
N ALA A 333 -13.16 -14.97 -17.72
CA ALA A 333 -13.37 -14.17 -18.93
C ALA A 333 -12.32 -13.06 -19.05
N PHE A 334 -12.01 -12.34 -17.97
CA PHE A 334 -10.91 -11.36 -17.99
C PHE A 334 -9.57 -12.02 -18.31
N VAL A 335 -9.27 -13.14 -17.64
CA VAL A 335 -8.03 -13.90 -17.88
C VAL A 335 -7.92 -14.35 -19.33
N ALA A 336 -8.99 -14.93 -19.91
CA ALA A 336 -8.99 -15.38 -21.31
C ALA A 336 -8.84 -14.21 -22.30
N SER A 337 -9.45 -13.06 -22.01
CA SER A 337 -9.35 -11.85 -22.83
C SER A 337 -7.95 -11.25 -22.79
N GLU A 338 -7.35 -11.13 -21.60
CA GLU A 338 -5.99 -10.60 -21.42
C GLU A 338 -4.94 -11.53 -22.06
N ALA A 339 -5.14 -12.85 -21.94
CA ALA A 339 -4.31 -13.85 -22.59
C ALA A 339 -4.55 -13.96 -24.12
N LYS A 340 -5.49 -13.19 -24.67
CA LYS A 340 -5.87 -13.20 -26.10
C LYS A 340 -6.31 -14.58 -26.62
N ILE A 341 -6.87 -15.42 -25.76
CA ILE A 341 -7.39 -16.74 -26.11
C ILE A 341 -8.69 -16.59 -26.91
N MET A 342 -9.59 -15.73 -26.43
CA MET A 342 -10.84 -15.39 -27.11
C MET A 342 -11.39 -14.05 -26.62
N TYR A 343 -12.48 -13.58 -27.24
CA TYR A 343 -13.33 -12.52 -26.66
C TYR A 343 -14.51 -13.19 -25.92
N PRO A 344 -14.46 -13.29 -24.58
CA PRO A 344 -15.34 -14.16 -23.82
C PRO A 344 -16.67 -13.52 -23.41
N PHE A 345 -16.75 -12.19 -23.43
CA PHE A 345 -17.90 -11.46 -22.88
C PHE A 345 -19.20 -11.71 -23.65
N ASP A 346 -19.14 -12.02 -24.95
CA ASP A 346 -20.31 -12.39 -25.76
C ASP A 346 -20.95 -13.72 -25.30
N LEU A 347 -20.21 -14.58 -24.59
CA LEU A 347 -20.72 -15.84 -24.06
C LEU A 347 -21.61 -15.67 -22.82
N TYR A 348 -21.68 -14.46 -22.27
CA TYR A 348 -22.50 -14.11 -21.12
C TYR A 348 -23.78 -13.36 -21.51
N GLY A 349 -24.11 -13.33 -22.81
CA GLY A 349 -25.27 -12.62 -23.36
C GLY A 349 -24.93 -11.22 -23.87
N SER A 350 -25.95 -10.48 -24.30
CA SER A 350 -25.77 -9.23 -25.04
C SER A 350 -25.23 -8.05 -24.22
N ASN A 351 -25.23 -8.13 -22.88
CA ASN A 351 -24.73 -7.08 -22.00
C ASN A 351 -24.36 -7.64 -20.62
N PRO A 352 -23.22 -8.33 -20.45
CA PRO A 352 -22.78 -8.82 -19.14
C PRO A 352 -22.58 -7.66 -18.17
N ILE A 353 -23.14 -7.78 -16.96
CA ILE A 353 -23.05 -6.76 -15.92
C ILE A 353 -22.08 -7.27 -14.85
N PHE A 354 -21.04 -6.51 -14.60
CA PHE A 354 -20.14 -6.70 -13.47
C PHE A 354 -19.84 -5.34 -12.86
N PHE A 355 -19.68 -5.29 -11.54
CA PHE A 355 -19.40 -4.02 -10.86
C PHE A 355 -17.99 -3.55 -11.18
N ARG A 356 -17.87 -2.25 -11.47
CA ARG A 356 -16.59 -1.59 -11.79
C ARG A 356 -16.22 -0.52 -10.78
N SER A 357 -17.12 -0.21 -9.84
CA SER A 357 -16.91 0.81 -8.83
C SER A 357 -17.61 0.44 -7.52
N GLU A 358 -17.08 0.99 -6.42
CA GLU A 358 -17.68 0.91 -5.09
C GLU A 358 -19.11 1.50 -5.09
N ILE A 359 -19.33 2.59 -5.83
CA ILE A 359 -20.65 3.24 -5.95
C ILE A 359 -21.67 2.30 -6.58
N ASP A 360 -21.34 1.61 -7.68
CA ASP A 360 -22.27 0.67 -8.34
C ASP A 360 -22.69 -0.45 -7.39
N PHE A 361 -21.73 -0.95 -6.59
CA PHE A 361 -22.00 -1.96 -5.58
C PHE A 361 -22.88 -1.44 -4.45
N ILE A 362 -22.55 -0.29 -3.86
CA ILE A 362 -23.31 0.32 -2.78
C ILE A 362 -24.74 0.60 -3.23
N ASP A 363 -24.93 1.24 -4.39
CA ASP A 363 -26.25 1.54 -4.96
C ASP A 363 -27.09 0.26 -5.14
N PHE A 364 -26.47 -0.80 -5.67
CA PHE A 364 -27.11 -2.10 -5.85
C PHE A 364 -27.49 -2.76 -4.53
N PHE A 365 -26.56 -2.79 -3.56
CA PHE A 365 -26.80 -3.44 -2.27
C PHE A 365 -27.81 -2.65 -1.44
N MET A 366 -27.82 -1.32 -1.53
CA MET A 366 -28.87 -0.45 -0.99
C MET A 366 -30.25 -0.80 -1.56
N ALA A 367 -30.35 -1.13 -2.86
CA ALA A 367 -31.61 -1.57 -3.46
C ALA A 367 -32.10 -2.88 -2.84
N PHE A 368 -31.21 -3.87 -2.70
CA PHE A 368 -31.52 -5.12 -2.01
C PHE A 368 -32.01 -4.89 -0.58
N LEU A 369 -31.29 -4.10 0.21
CA LEU A 369 -31.64 -3.83 1.61
C LEU A 369 -32.99 -3.10 1.70
N LYS A 370 -33.24 -2.13 0.82
CA LYS A 370 -34.51 -1.42 0.73
C LYS A 370 -35.68 -2.34 0.42
N ASP A 371 -35.57 -3.19 -0.59
CA ASP A 371 -36.64 -4.10 -1.01
C ASP A 371 -36.97 -5.13 0.09
N ASN A 372 -35.99 -5.44 0.92
CA ASN A 372 -36.13 -6.34 2.06
C ASN A 372 -36.44 -5.61 3.39
N LYS A 373 -36.63 -4.28 3.37
CA LYS A 373 -36.92 -3.44 4.53
C LYS A 373 -35.87 -3.56 5.65
N ILE A 374 -34.60 -3.70 5.27
CA ILE A 374 -33.47 -3.78 6.20
C ILE A 374 -32.85 -2.38 6.31
N GLU A 375 -32.73 -1.86 7.52
CA GLU A 375 -32.11 -0.56 7.79
C GLU A 375 -30.60 -0.60 7.60
N TYR A 376 -30.02 0.52 7.16
CA TYR A 376 -28.58 0.65 6.96
C TYR A 376 -28.15 2.11 7.02
N ASP A 377 -26.88 2.31 7.33
CA ASP A 377 -26.18 3.59 7.29
C ASP A 377 -24.98 3.49 6.34
N ILE A 378 -24.49 4.63 5.86
CA ILE A 378 -23.24 4.69 5.10
C ILE A 378 -22.15 5.24 6.01
N ILE A 379 -21.05 4.52 6.16
CA ILE A 379 -19.93 4.91 7.00
C ILE A 379 -18.88 5.56 6.13
N VAL A 380 -18.35 6.70 6.56
CA VAL A 380 -17.19 7.37 5.96
C VAL A 380 -16.08 7.40 7.00
N GLY A 381 -15.02 6.64 6.76
CA GLY A 381 -13.82 6.59 7.58
C GLY A 381 -12.59 7.12 6.84
N THR A 382 -11.45 7.15 7.51
CA THR A 382 -10.15 7.37 6.89
C THR A 382 -9.16 6.38 7.48
N ASN A 383 -8.24 5.88 6.65
CA ASN A 383 -7.23 4.93 7.10
C ASN A 383 -6.38 5.53 8.22
N ARG A 384 -6.06 4.74 9.24
CA ARG A 384 -5.32 5.20 10.44
C ARG A 384 -3.98 5.88 10.13
N HIS A 385 -3.27 5.47 9.08
CA HIS A 385 -2.02 6.11 8.65
C HIS A 385 -2.20 7.55 8.11
N ASN A 386 -3.42 7.92 7.73
CA ASN A 386 -3.76 9.29 7.32
C ASN A 386 -4.04 10.21 8.52
N GLY A 387 -4.20 9.68 9.73
CA GLY A 387 -4.62 10.43 10.91
C GLY A 387 -6.09 10.19 11.28
N PRO A 388 -6.61 10.87 12.31
CA PRO A 388 -8.00 10.75 12.74
C PRO A 388 -8.96 11.37 11.72
N ILE A 389 -10.21 10.90 11.66
CA ILE A 389 -11.22 11.39 10.68
C ILE A 389 -11.48 12.90 10.74
N LYS A 390 -11.27 13.54 11.89
CA LYS A 390 -11.36 15.01 12.05
C LYS A 390 -10.31 15.78 11.22
N ASP A 391 -9.22 15.11 10.84
CA ASP A 391 -8.13 15.66 10.03
C ASP A 391 -8.30 15.27 8.54
N LEU A 392 -9.46 14.72 8.16
CA LEU A 392 -9.82 14.51 6.75
C LEU A 392 -9.82 15.87 6.03
N LEU A 393 -9.18 15.90 4.87
CA LEU A 393 -9.05 17.10 4.04
C LEU A 393 -9.18 16.79 2.54
N ILE A 394 -8.66 15.63 2.15
CA ILE A 394 -8.60 15.12 0.78
C ILE A 394 -9.64 14.01 0.65
N GLN A 395 -10.52 14.10 -0.36
CA GLN A 395 -11.61 13.16 -0.55
C GLN A 395 -11.10 11.73 -0.81
N LYS A 396 -9.98 11.57 -1.52
CA LYS A 396 -9.35 10.26 -1.76
C LYS A 396 -8.91 9.51 -0.50
N ASN A 397 -8.75 10.21 0.62
CA ASN A 397 -8.45 9.59 1.92
C ASN A 397 -9.70 9.08 2.64
N ALA A 398 -10.90 9.38 2.12
CA ALA A 398 -12.14 8.85 2.63
C ALA A 398 -12.36 7.43 2.09
N THR A 399 -12.76 6.52 2.97
CA THR A 399 -13.16 5.16 2.63
C THR A 399 -14.61 4.96 3.05
N VAL A 400 -15.41 4.33 2.20
CA VAL A 400 -16.84 4.16 2.44
C VAL A 400 -17.14 2.70 2.79
N LEU A 401 -17.95 2.46 3.83
CA LEU A 401 -18.50 1.15 4.13
C LEU A 401 -20.02 1.24 4.19
N LEU A 402 -20.72 0.15 3.85
CA LEU A 402 -22.14 0.03 4.12
C LEU A 402 -22.35 -0.68 5.46
N LYS A 403 -22.98 -0.03 6.42
CA LYS A 403 -23.33 -0.63 7.72
C LYS A 403 -24.78 -1.07 7.69
N VAL A 404 -25.02 -2.38 7.72
CA VAL A 404 -26.37 -2.94 7.82
C VAL A 404 -26.76 -3.00 9.29
N ASN A 405 -27.90 -2.39 9.63
CA ASN A 405 -28.40 -2.26 11.00
C ASN A 405 -29.24 -3.50 11.38
N THR A 406 -28.53 -4.56 11.75
CA THR A 406 -29.09 -5.80 12.32
C THR A 406 -28.79 -5.88 13.83
N GLU A 407 -29.20 -6.97 14.51
CA GLU A 407 -28.90 -7.15 15.94
C GLU A 407 -27.39 -7.10 16.18
N ASN A 408 -26.64 -7.77 15.30
CA ASN A 408 -25.20 -7.65 15.18
C ASN A 408 -24.88 -6.89 13.88
N PRO A 409 -24.54 -5.59 13.92
CA PRO A 409 -24.33 -4.80 12.71
C PRO A 409 -23.26 -5.41 11.80
N ILE A 410 -23.53 -5.43 10.50
CA ILE A 410 -22.61 -5.94 9.48
C ILE A 410 -22.00 -4.76 8.73
N TYR A 411 -20.67 -4.71 8.66
CA TYR A 411 -19.94 -3.70 7.91
C TYR A 411 -19.45 -4.31 6.60
N ILE A 412 -19.85 -3.70 5.50
CA ILE A 412 -19.65 -4.25 4.17
C ILE A 412 -18.70 -3.34 3.39
N ASP A 413 -17.56 -3.91 3.00
CA ASP A 413 -16.57 -3.31 2.10
C ASP A 413 -16.81 -3.80 0.65
N TYR A 414 -16.21 -3.11 -0.32
CA TYR A 414 -16.26 -3.51 -1.72
C TYR A 414 -15.61 -4.88 -1.94
N PHE A 415 -16.05 -5.57 -3.00
CA PHE A 415 -15.62 -6.93 -3.28
C PHE A 415 -14.20 -6.99 -3.85
N SER A 416 -13.42 -7.94 -3.34
CA SER A 416 -12.28 -8.59 -3.97
C SER A 416 -12.64 -10.06 -4.24
N PRO A 417 -11.79 -10.86 -4.91
CA PRO A 417 -12.06 -12.29 -5.12
C PRO A 417 -12.22 -13.10 -3.83
N PHE A 418 -11.69 -12.58 -2.72
CA PHE A 418 -11.64 -13.22 -1.40
C PHE A 418 -12.23 -12.38 -0.27
N SER A 419 -12.87 -11.22 -0.55
CA SER A 419 -13.50 -10.38 0.48
C SER A 419 -14.47 -11.16 1.37
N ASP A 420 -14.35 -10.98 2.67
CA ASP A 420 -15.19 -11.60 3.68
C ASP A 420 -16.13 -10.57 4.31
N LEU A 421 -17.40 -10.90 4.50
CA LEU A 421 -18.40 -9.98 5.05
C LEU A 421 -18.20 -9.71 6.56
N ASP A 422 -17.48 -10.60 7.24
CA ASP A 422 -17.21 -10.46 8.68
C ASP A 422 -15.96 -9.59 8.95
N LYS A 423 -15.41 -8.92 7.94
CA LYS A 423 -14.18 -8.15 8.01
C LYS A 423 -14.23 -6.96 7.02
N PHE A 424 -13.63 -5.85 7.40
CA PHE A 424 -13.37 -4.69 6.54
C PHE A 424 -11.93 -4.23 6.76
N SER A 425 -11.43 -3.25 6.01
CA SER A 425 -10.06 -2.77 6.14
C SER A 425 -9.56 -2.64 7.60
N ALA A 426 -8.46 -3.34 7.93
CA ALA A 426 -7.79 -3.27 9.24
C ALA A 426 -7.37 -1.84 9.63
N GLN A 427 -7.18 -0.97 8.63
CA GLN A 427 -6.82 0.43 8.83
C GLN A 427 -7.99 1.29 9.34
N LEU A 428 -9.23 0.78 9.26
CA LEU A 428 -10.44 1.43 9.77
C LEU A 428 -10.91 0.84 11.11
N GLU A 429 -10.48 -0.38 11.46
CA GLU A 429 -10.88 -0.97 12.73
C GLU A 429 -10.44 -0.09 13.93
N ASN A 430 -11.29 -0.01 14.96
CA ASN A 430 -11.04 0.79 16.16
C ASN A 430 -10.78 2.30 15.90
N THR A 431 -11.18 2.86 14.74
CA THR A 431 -11.09 4.30 14.47
C THR A 431 -12.45 4.99 14.65
N GLU A 432 -12.40 6.32 14.82
CA GLU A 432 -13.59 7.17 14.71
C GLU A 432 -13.92 7.40 13.23
N ALA A 433 -15.22 7.45 12.91
CA ALA A 433 -15.75 7.62 11.57
C ALA A 433 -17.06 8.44 11.62
N TYR A 434 -17.58 8.81 10.44
CA TYR A 434 -18.88 9.44 10.30
C TYR A 434 -19.91 8.43 9.78
N ALA A 435 -21.05 8.29 10.45
CA ALA A 435 -22.19 7.50 10.02
C ALA A 435 -23.26 8.41 9.39
N LEU A 436 -23.37 8.35 8.07
CA LEU A 436 -24.39 9.01 7.29
C LEU A 436 -25.71 8.24 7.39
N LYS A 437 -26.71 8.86 8.01
CA LYS A 437 -28.00 8.24 8.33
C LYS A 437 -28.92 8.21 7.11
N VAL A 438 -29.41 7.02 6.78
CA VAL A 438 -30.29 6.81 5.63
C VAL A 438 -31.75 6.75 6.07
N THR A 439 -32.55 7.75 5.67
CA THR A 439 -33.99 7.80 5.93
C THR A 439 -34.80 7.21 4.77
N LYS A 440 -35.91 6.54 5.11
CA LYS A 440 -36.81 5.85 4.16
C LYS A 440 -36.06 4.85 3.27
N LEU A 441 -34.92 4.31 3.75
CA LEU A 441 -34.05 3.38 3.03
C LEU A 441 -33.61 3.91 1.65
N LYS A 442 -33.51 5.24 1.49
CA LYS A 442 -33.28 5.86 0.19
C LYS A 442 -32.35 7.06 0.19
N LYS A 443 -32.43 7.92 1.21
CA LYS A 443 -31.72 9.20 1.20
C LYS A 443 -30.90 9.35 2.46
N VAL A 444 -29.65 9.74 2.28
CA VAL A 444 -28.81 10.26 3.35
C VAL A 444 -29.35 11.63 3.76
N VAL A 445 -29.57 11.84 5.06
CA VAL A 445 -30.16 13.09 5.59
C VAL A 445 -29.44 13.67 6.80
N ASP A 446 -28.63 12.88 7.49
CA ASP A 446 -27.98 13.28 8.74
C ASP A 446 -26.62 12.58 8.90
N VAL A 447 -25.81 13.03 9.85
CA VAL A 447 -24.46 12.52 10.12
C VAL A 447 -24.13 12.48 11.62
N ASP A 448 -23.74 11.29 12.08
CA ASP A 448 -23.27 11.04 13.44
C ASP A 448 -21.80 10.66 13.48
N ASN A 449 -21.16 10.88 14.63
CA ASN A 449 -19.87 10.26 14.92
C ASN A 449 -20.10 8.81 15.37
N VAL A 450 -19.24 7.90 14.92
CA VAL A 450 -19.29 6.49 15.34
C VAL A 450 -17.87 5.95 15.52
N LYS A 451 -17.71 5.05 16.48
CA LYS A 451 -16.50 4.25 16.62
C LYS A 451 -16.68 2.90 15.93
N LEU A 452 -15.74 2.56 15.04
CA LEU A 452 -15.78 1.29 14.31
C LEU A 452 -15.34 0.12 15.19
N PRO A 453 -15.91 -1.09 14.96
CA PRO A 453 -15.54 -2.27 15.74
C PRO A 453 -14.08 -2.64 15.51
N SER A 454 -13.57 -3.50 16.38
CA SER A 454 -12.18 -3.96 16.38
C SER A 454 -12.12 -5.48 16.38
N SER A 455 -11.13 -6.04 15.69
CA SER A 455 -10.71 -7.43 15.84
C SER A 455 -9.63 -7.56 16.93
N THR A 456 -9.40 -8.79 17.40
CA THR A 456 -8.39 -9.11 18.40
C THR A 456 -7.36 -10.09 17.85
N HIS A 457 -6.26 -10.30 18.58
CA HIS A 457 -5.26 -11.32 18.22
C HIS A 457 -5.82 -12.75 18.21
N LYS A 458 -7.01 -12.98 18.78
CA LYS A 458 -7.72 -14.27 18.75
C LYS A 458 -8.57 -14.44 17.50
N ASP A 459 -8.97 -13.35 16.86
CA ASP A 459 -9.67 -13.34 15.58
C ASP A 459 -8.68 -13.43 14.40
N ASN A 460 -7.49 -12.86 14.60
CA ASN A 460 -6.40 -12.77 13.63
C ASN A 460 -5.26 -13.74 14.00
N THR A 461 -5.41 -15.00 13.60
CA THR A 461 -4.50 -16.10 14.00
C THR A 461 -3.77 -16.67 12.80
N SER A 462 -2.47 -16.93 12.93
CA SER A 462 -1.73 -17.89 12.12
C SER A 462 -1.44 -19.12 12.95
N LYS A 463 -1.84 -20.30 12.47
CA LYS A 463 -1.47 -21.57 13.07
C LYS A 463 -0.69 -22.39 12.06
N GLN A 464 0.52 -22.82 12.42
CA GLN A 464 1.36 -23.67 11.59
C GLN A 464 1.71 -24.96 12.32
N VAL A 465 1.58 -26.08 11.64
CA VAL A 465 2.08 -27.38 12.09
C VAL A 465 3.10 -27.87 11.10
N THR A 466 4.36 -27.96 11.51
CA THR A 466 5.49 -28.32 10.67
C THR A 466 6.08 -29.65 11.11
N SER A 467 5.91 -30.67 10.29
CA SER A 467 6.59 -31.96 10.45
C SER A 467 7.98 -31.90 9.81
N VAL A 468 9.00 -32.32 10.55
CA VAL A 468 10.41 -32.23 10.15
C VAL A 468 11.04 -33.61 10.18
N LYS A 469 11.61 -34.01 9.05
CA LYS A 469 12.39 -35.24 8.93
C LYS A 469 13.81 -34.93 8.46
N ILE A 470 14.80 -35.43 9.19
CA ILE A 470 16.21 -35.33 8.82
C ILE A 470 16.54 -36.54 7.95
N ALA A 471 17.07 -36.31 6.75
CA ALA A 471 17.53 -37.38 5.89
C ALA A 471 18.76 -38.08 6.48
N ASN A 472 18.99 -39.35 6.10
CA ASN A 472 20.08 -40.18 6.63
C ASN A 472 21.49 -39.59 6.39
N ASP A 473 21.62 -38.67 5.42
CA ASP A 473 22.86 -37.96 5.14
C ASP A 473 23.14 -36.81 6.13
N PHE A 474 22.17 -36.46 6.98
CA PHE A 474 22.18 -35.31 7.89
C PHE A 474 22.43 -33.95 7.20
N ASN A 475 22.21 -33.88 5.89
CA ASN A 475 22.39 -32.68 5.09
C ASN A 475 21.08 -32.16 4.52
N THR A 476 20.02 -32.96 4.52
CA THR A 476 18.70 -32.56 4.02
C THR A 476 17.64 -32.61 5.12
N LEU A 477 16.92 -31.51 5.28
CA LEU A 477 15.67 -31.45 6.06
C LEU A 477 14.49 -31.50 5.10
N GLN A 478 13.57 -32.42 5.33
CA GLN A 478 12.27 -32.47 4.65
C GLN A 478 11.22 -31.87 5.59
N LEU A 479 10.51 -30.85 5.11
CA LEU A 479 9.49 -30.15 5.86
C LEU A 479 8.14 -30.33 5.16
N ASN A 480 7.13 -30.75 5.93
CA ASN A 480 5.73 -30.71 5.54
C ASN A 480 5.02 -29.77 6.52
N ARG A 481 4.50 -28.66 6.00
CA ARG A 481 3.86 -27.61 6.79
C ARG A 481 2.40 -27.47 6.39
N GLU A 482 1.50 -27.56 7.36
CA GLU A 482 0.10 -27.15 7.22
C GLU A 482 -0.10 -25.80 7.91
N THR A 483 -0.66 -24.84 7.20
CA THR A 483 -0.94 -23.49 7.71
C THR A 483 -2.44 -23.22 7.68
N ALA A 484 -2.99 -22.68 8.78
CA ALA A 484 -4.37 -22.24 8.90
C ALA A 484 -4.45 -20.79 9.40
N LEU A 485 -5.11 -19.92 8.63
CA LEU A 485 -5.13 -18.47 8.86
C LEU A 485 -6.56 -17.96 9.05
N ASN A 486 -6.76 -17.09 10.05
CA ASN A 486 -8.04 -16.43 10.33
C ASN A 486 -7.92 -14.89 10.29
N GLY A 487 -9.06 -14.22 10.16
CA GLY A 487 -9.14 -12.75 10.19
C GLY A 487 -8.24 -12.09 9.14
N HIS A 488 -7.51 -11.06 9.56
CA HIS A 488 -6.58 -10.31 8.71
C HIS A 488 -5.30 -11.07 8.34
N ASN A 489 -4.92 -12.12 9.07
CA ASN A 489 -3.77 -12.96 8.71
C ASN A 489 -3.99 -13.70 7.37
N LYS A 490 -5.22 -13.75 6.85
CA LYS A 490 -5.51 -14.31 5.52
C LYS A 490 -5.10 -13.41 4.37
N ASP A 491 -5.12 -12.08 4.54
CA ASP A 491 -5.24 -11.14 3.41
C ASP A 491 -4.05 -11.19 2.44
N GLU A 492 -2.85 -11.09 2.98
CA GLU A 492 -1.60 -11.16 2.22
C GLU A 492 -1.42 -12.56 1.61
N GLU A 493 -1.60 -13.61 2.42
CA GLU A 493 -1.42 -15.00 2.03
C GLU A 493 -2.42 -15.46 0.95
N GLN A 494 -3.69 -15.01 1.02
CA GLN A 494 -4.67 -15.24 -0.04
C GLN A 494 -4.27 -14.51 -1.32
N SER A 495 -3.81 -13.26 -1.24
CA SER A 495 -3.39 -12.50 -2.40
C SER A 495 -2.15 -13.10 -3.08
N GLU A 496 -1.22 -13.66 -2.31
CA GLU A 496 0.00 -14.26 -2.85
C GLU A 496 -0.21 -15.70 -3.37
N LYS A 497 -1.01 -16.51 -2.69
CA LYS A 497 -1.10 -17.96 -2.96
C LYS A 497 -2.32 -18.38 -3.79
N LEU A 498 -3.44 -17.65 -3.71
CA LEU A 498 -4.65 -17.99 -4.46
C LEU A 498 -4.60 -17.42 -5.88
N TYR A 499 -4.66 -18.33 -6.85
CA TYR A 499 -4.87 -18.00 -8.25
C TYR A 499 -6.34 -18.20 -8.60
N PHE A 500 -6.78 -17.63 -9.72
CA PHE A 500 -8.20 -17.69 -10.11
C PHE A 500 -8.76 -19.12 -10.14
N PHE A 501 -7.96 -20.08 -10.61
CA PHE A 501 -8.37 -21.48 -10.73
C PHE A 501 -8.57 -22.20 -9.39
N ASP A 502 -8.08 -21.63 -8.27
CA ASP A 502 -8.29 -22.20 -6.93
C ASP A 502 -9.69 -21.86 -6.39
N TYR A 503 -10.32 -20.78 -6.88
CA TYR A 503 -11.55 -20.27 -6.29
C TYR A 503 -12.75 -20.15 -7.24
N VAL A 504 -12.55 -19.97 -8.55
CA VAL A 504 -13.69 -19.85 -9.49
C VAL A 504 -14.50 -21.13 -9.57
N LYS A 505 -13.83 -22.30 -9.49
CA LYS A 505 -14.49 -23.62 -9.47
C LYS A 505 -15.34 -23.82 -8.22
N GLU A 506 -14.83 -23.38 -7.06
CA GLU A 506 -15.57 -23.39 -5.80
C GLU A 506 -16.84 -22.54 -5.92
N ASP A 507 -16.73 -21.34 -6.51
CA ASP A 507 -17.88 -20.46 -6.72
C ASP A 507 -18.90 -21.05 -7.71
N TYR A 508 -18.45 -21.61 -8.84
CA TYR A 508 -19.33 -22.28 -9.81
C TYR A 508 -20.09 -23.44 -9.18
N ALA A 509 -19.42 -24.28 -8.41
CA ALA A 509 -20.04 -25.39 -7.70
C ALA A 509 -21.04 -24.90 -6.64
N LYS A 510 -20.68 -23.86 -5.86
CA LYS A 510 -21.52 -23.32 -4.79
C LYS A 510 -22.81 -22.69 -5.31
N TYR A 511 -22.77 -22.01 -6.46
CA TYR A 511 -23.91 -21.27 -7.01
C TYR A 511 -24.57 -21.93 -8.23
N GLY A 512 -24.05 -23.07 -8.69
CA GLY A 512 -24.59 -23.79 -9.84
C GLY A 512 -24.51 -23.00 -11.15
N THR A 513 -23.49 -22.16 -11.29
CA THR A 513 -23.28 -21.32 -12.49
C THR A 513 -22.31 -22.00 -13.46
N THR A 514 -22.43 -21.66 -14.75
CA THR A 514 -21.66 -22.32 -15.81
C THR A 514 -20.25 -21.73 -15.93
N PRO A 515 -19.19 -22.57 -15.90
CA PRO A 515 -17.81 -22.17 -16.20
C PRO A 515 -17.65 -21.54 -17.58
N LEU A 516 -16.55 -20.80 -17.83
CA LEU A 516 -16.36 -20.09 -19.09
C LEU A 516 -16.35 -21.02 -20.31
N LEU A 517 -15.56 -22.09 -20.24
CA LEU A 517 -15.36 -23.01 -21.37
C LEU A 517 -16.65 -23.77 -21.72
N ASP A 518 -17.46 -24.10 -20.73
CA ASP A 518 -18.76 -24.77 -20.92
C ASP A 518 -19.80 -23.91 -21.65
N ARG A 519 -19.56 -22.60 -21.77
CA ARG A 519 -20.40 -21.67 -22.55
C ARG A 519 -20.06 -21.69 -24.04
N VAL A 520 -18.92 -22.25 -24.43
CA VAL A 520 -18.46 -22.29 -25.83
C VAL A 520 -19.20 -23.39 -26.59
N LYS A 521 -20.25 -23.03 -27.34
CA LYS A 521 -21.10 -23.99 -28.08
C LYS A 521 -20.40 -24.67 -29.26
N ASN A 522 -19.44 -24.00 -29.91
CA ASN A 522 -18.75 -24.59 -31.05
C ASN A 522 -17.70 -25.59 -30.55
N LYS A 523 -17.92 -26.88 -30.80
CA LYS A 523 -17.06 -27.97 -30.32
C LYS A 523 -15.58 -27.79 -30.68
N LYS A 524 -15.28 -27.42 -31.93
CA LYS A 524 -13.88 -27.26 -32.39
C LYS A 524 -13.18 -26.09 -31.69
N LYS A 525 -13.88 -24.97 -31.51
CA LYS A 525 -13.37 -23.83 -30.73
C LYS A 525 -13.24 -24.15 -29.25
N ASN A 526 -14.19 -24.87 -28.67
CA ASN A 526 -14.13 -25.32 -27.29
C ASN A 526 -12.88 -26.18 -27.05
N GLU A 527 -12.63 -27.19 -27.90
CA GLU A 527 -11.42 -28.02 -27.81
C GLU A 527 -10.12 -27.19 -27.92
N GLN A 528 -10.10 -26.18 -28.80
CA GLN A 528 -8.97 -25.27 -28.93
C GLN A 528 -8.77 -24.42 -27.67
N TYR A 529 -9.80 -23.71 -27.23
CA TYR A 529 -9.73 -22.81 -26.08
C TYR A 529 -9.43 -23.55 -24.78
N THR A 530 -9.97 -24.76 -24.60
CA THR A 530 -9.63 -25.61 -23.46
C THR A 530 -8.14 -25.92 -23.41
N LYS A 531 -7.53 -26.31 -24.54
CA LYS A 531 -6.08 -26.56 -24.61
C LYS A 531 -5.25 -25.32 -24.30
N GLU A 532 -5.63 -24.16 -24.87
CA GLU A 532 -4.93 -22.89 -24.62
C GLU A 532 -5.06 -22.43 -23.16
N PHE A 533 -6.24 -22.60 -22.57
CA PHE A 533 -6.52 -22.25 -21.18
C PHE A 533 -5.82 -23.19 -20.19
N ASP A 534 -5.78 -24.49 -20.47
CA ASP A 534 -5.02 -25.47 -19.68
C ASP A 534 -3.52 -25.17 -19.72
N ALA A 535 -2.98 -24.80 -20.90
CA ALA A 535 -1.59 -24.38 -21.03
C ALA A 535 -1.29 -23.11 -20.21
N LEU A 536 -2.21 -22.14 -20.20
CA LEU A 536 -2.10 -20.94 -19.36
C LEU A 536 -2.11 -21.30 -17.86
N ILE A 537 -3.03 -22.15 -17.42
CA ILE A 537 -3.11 -22.61 -16.02
C ILE A 537 -1.82 -23.32 -15.62
N ASN A 538 -1.28 -24.20 -16.47
CA ASN A 538 -0.02 -24.89 -16.18
C ASN A 538 1.15 -23.89 -16.04
N LYS A 539 1.26 -22.91 -16.95
CA LYS A 539 2.25 -21.83 -16.84
C LYS A 539 2.10 -21.02 -15.54
N LEU A 540 0.87 -20.79 -15.09
CA LEU A 540 0.58 -20.09 -13.83
C LEU A 540 0.95 -20.94 -12.62
N LYS A 541 0.72 -22.25 -12.65
CA LYS A 541 1.16 -23.18 -11.59
C LYS A 541 2.69 -23.25 -11.49
N ASP A 542 3.39 -23.26 -12.62
CA ASP A 542 4.86 -23.21 -12.65
C ASP A 542 5.37 -21.90 -12.03
N ARG A 543 4.74 -20.76 -12.36
CA ARG A 543 5.05 -19.48 -11.75
C ARG A 543 4.82 -19.49 -10.24
N ARG A 544 3.67 -19.99 -9.78
CA ARG A 544 3.35 -20.11 -8.36
C ARG A 544 4.38 -20.97 -7.62
N LYS A 545 4.89 -22.03 -8.26
CA LYS A 545 5.96 -22.86 -7.69
C LYS A 545 7.23 -22.04 -7.45
N GLU A 546 7.67 -21.26 -8.42
CA GLU A 546 8.86 -20.41 -8.28
C GLU A 546 8.64 -19.26 -7.27
N GLU A 547 7.47 -18.62 -7.29
CA GLU A 547 7.09 -17.61 -6.29
C GLU A 547 7.11 -18.19 -4.86
N SER A 548 6.64 -19.42 -4.68
CA SER A 548 6.65 -20.10 -3.38
C SER A 548 8.08 -20.39 -2.89
N LYS A 549 9.00 -20.82 -3.77
CA LYS A 549 10.43 -20.97 -3.41
C LYS A 549 11.03 -19.65 -2.95
N VAL A 550 10.72 -18.55 -3.65
CA VAL A 550 11.22 -17.22 -3.32
C VAL A 550 10.64 -16.74 -1.98
N SER A 551 9.33 -16.88 -1.77
CA SER A 551 8.66 -16.46 -0.53
C SER A 551 9.17 -17.25 0.68
N THR A 552 9.18 -18.58 0.61
CA THR A 552 9.73 -19.45 1.66
C THR A 552 11.23 -19.22 1.87
N GLY A 553 11.98 -18.93 0.80
CA GLY A 553 13.40 -18.58 0.93
C GLY A 553 13.66 -17.25 1.64
N LYS A 554 12.80 -16.24 1.43
CA LYS A 554 12.82 -14.99 2.19
C LYS A 554 12.45 -15.22 3.66
N GLU A 555 11.46 -16.09 3.92
CA GLU A 555 11.03 -16.44 5.27
C GLU A 555 12.19 -16.98 6.12
N TYR A 556 13.02 -17.87 5.55
CA TYR A 556 14.15 -18.48 6.27
C TYR A 556 15.50 -17.80 6.06
N GLY A 557 15.63 -16.89 5.08
CA GLY A 557 16.86 -16.17 4.76
C GLY A 557 17.88 -16.95 3.92
N PHE A 558 17.45 -17.94 3.16
CA PHE A 558 18.28 -18.71 2.21
C PHE A 558 17.43 -19.32 1.09
N GLU A 559 18.07 -19.74 -0.01
CA GLU A 559 17.38 -20.31 -1.16
C GLU A 559 16.72 -21.67 -0.86
N ILE A 560 15.57 -21.92 -1.49
CA ILE A 560 14.81 -23.17 -1.43
C ILE A 560 14.80 -23.83 -2.81
N ASP A 561 15.31 -25.06 -2.88
CA ASP A 561 15.48 -25.79 -4.15
C ASP A 561 14.15 -26.27 -4.75
N ASP A 562 13.30 -26.86 -3.91
CA ASP A 562 12.02 -27.45 -4.30
C ASP A 562 10.94 -27.10 -3.29
N HIS A 563 9.74 -26.88 -3.83
CA HIS A 563 8.58 -26.44 -3.08
C HIS A 563 7.30 -26.92 -3.77
N SER A 564 6.37 -27.47 -3.00
CA SER A 564 5.00 -27.77 -3.41
C SER A 564 4.04 -26.87 -2.63
N LEU A 565 2.89 -26.57 -3.21
CA LEU A 565 1.82 -25.83 -2.52
C LEU A 565 0.48 -26.43 -2.92
N GLU A 566 -0.28 -26.85 -1.92
CA GLU A 566 -1.64 -27.37 -2.06
C GLU A 566 -2.61 -26.48 -1.28
N ILE A 567 -3.63 -25.96 -1.96
CA ILE A 567 -4.71 -25.21 -1.31
C ILE A 567 -5.76 -26.19 -0.82
N ILE A 568 -5.98 -26.23 0.50
CA ILE A 568 -6.95 -27.12 1.15
C ILE A 568 -8.30 -26.42 1.34
N ASN A 569 -8.27 -25.15 1.75
CA ASN A 569 -9.46 -24.32 1.92
C ASN A 569 -9.14 -22.88 1.54
N THR A 570 -9.98 -22.23 0.73
CA THR A 570 -9.75 -20.86 0.26
C THR A 570 -10.02 -19.81 1.35
N GLY A 571 -10.80 -20.13 2.39
CA GLY A 571 -11.06 -19.22 3.52
C GLY A 571 -11.96 -18.02 3.20
N ARG A 572 -12.75 -18.08 2.12
CA ARG A 572 -13.47 -16.92 1.52
C ARG A 572 -14.94 -16.77 1.94
N PHE A 573 -15.41 -17.52 2.93
CA PHE A 573 -16.82 -17.58 3.33
C PHE A 573 -17.00 -17.57 4.85
N GLY A 574 -16.75 -16.42 5.48
CA GLY A 574 -17.10 -16.14 6.87
C GLY A 574 -15.93 -16.28 7.83
N LYS A 575 -16.04 -15.61 8.98
CA LYS A 575 -14.97 -15.50 9.98
C LYS A 575 -14.46 -16.83 10.52
N THR A 576 -15.31 -17.87 10.54
CA THR A 576 -14.97 -19.21 11.07
C THR A 576 -14.32 -20.12 10.02
N THR A 577 -14.19 -19.67 8.78
CA THR A 577 -13.63 -20.47 7.68
C THR A 577 -12.18 -20.07 7.44
N PRO A 578 -11.18 -20.78 8.00
CA PRO A 578 -9.78 -20.43 7.81
C PRO A 578 -9.33 -20.60 6.35
N PHE A 579 -8.35 -19.81 5.93
CA PHE A 579 -7.55 -20.12 4.73
C PHE A 579 -6.55 -21.21 5.13
N ILE A 580 -6.60 -22.37 4.47
CA ILE A 580 -5.76 -23.54 4.79
C ILE A 580 -4.98 -23.98 3.56
N TYR A 581 -3.67 -24.17 3.71
CA TYR A 581 -2.82 -24.72 2.67
C TYR A 581 -1.71 -25.60 3.26
N LYS A 582 -1.15 -26.46 2.42
CA LYS A 582 -0.01 -27.33 2.73
C LYS A 582 1.17 -27.02 1.83
N GLU A 583 2.36 -27.10 2.41
CA GLU A 583 3.62 -26.89 1.72
C GLU A 583 4.57 -28.05 2.03
N ASP A 584 5.16 -28.62 0.98
CA ASP A 584 6.31 -29.51 1.11
C ASP A 584 7.52 -28.84 0.52
N PHE A 585 8.61 -28.78 1.27
CA PHE A 585 9.87 -28.25 0.78
C PHE A 585 11.05 -28.90 1.48
N SER A 586 12.23 -28.73 0.89
CA SER A 586 13.46 -29.27 1.44
C SER A 586 14.50 -28.18 1.64
N ILE A 587 15.20 -28.24 2.77
CA ILE A 587 16.33 -27.38 3.09
C ILE A 587 17.59 -28.24 3.02
N LYS A 588 18.50 -27.93 2.10
CA LYS A 588 19.75 -28.70 1.89
C LYS A 588 20.97 -27.93 2.33
N ASN A 589 21.90 -28.61 2.98
CA ASN A 589 23.20 -28.07 3.43
C ASN A 589 23.08 -26.79 4.26
N LYS A 590 21.98 -26.63 5.00
CA LYS A 590 21.71 -25.52 5.92
C LYS A 590 21.14 -26.08 7.23
N LEU A 591 21.19 -25.27 8.29
CA LEU A 591 20.66 -25.54 9.63
C LEU A 591 21.27 -26.72 10.40
N ILE A 592 21.78 -27.77 9.75
CA ILE A 592 22.51 -28.86 10.40
C ILE A 592 24.02 -28.68 10.17
N LYS A 593 24.81 -28.82 11.24
CA LYS A 593 26.27 -28.77 11.21
C LYS A 593 26.85 -29.98 11.95
N ARG A 594 27.80 -30.68 11.31
CA ARG A 594 28.51 -31.81 11.93
C ARG A 594 29.44 -31.34 13.05
N ALA A 595 29.42 -32.03 14.18
CA ALA A 595 30.25 -31.79 15.35
C ALA A 595 30.82 -33.13 15.87
N GLY A 596 31.88 -33.61 15.19
CA GLY A 596 32.43 -34.95 15.42
C GLY A 596 31.47 -36.03 14.94
N GLU A 597 31.02 -36.89 15.85
CA GLU A 597 29.97 -37.89 15.62
C GLU A 597 28.54 -37.35 15.87
N ASN A 598 28.42 -36.15 16.43
CA ASN A 598 27.16 -35.50 16.75
C ASN A 598 26.80 -34.45 15.68
N TYR A 599 25.57 -33.94 15.75
CA TYR A 599 25.11 -32.88 14.87
C TYR A 599 24.45 -31.75 15.67
N ILE A 600 24.74 -30.51 15.30
CA ILE A 600 24.08 -29.32 15.82
C ILE A 600 22.99 -28.92 14.84
N PHE A 601 21.75 -28.82 15.30
CA PHE A 601 20.62 -28.37 14.50
C PHE A 601 20.11 -27.02 15.00
N GLU A 602 20.14 -26.00 14.13
CA GLU A 602 19.59 -24.66 14.33
C GLU A 602 18.04 -24.66 14.25
N ILE A 603 17.41 -25.49 15.07
CA ILE A 603 15.96 -25.76 15.04
C ILE A 603 15.10 -24.52 15.33
N GLY A 604 15.62 -23.54 16.07
CA GLY A 604 14.92 -22.27 16.32
C GLY A 604 14.57 -21.52 15.03
N LYS A 605 15.32 -21.74 13.94
CA LYS A 605 15.05 -21.11 12.64
C LYS A 605 13.76 -21.57 11.99
N LEU A 606 13.16 -22.66 12.45
CA LEU A 606 11.97 -23.25 11.83
C LEU A 606 10.68 -22.45 12.05
N ILE A 607 10.63 -21.52 13.01
CA ILE A 607 9.50 -20.59 13.20
C ILE A 607 9.58 -19.33 12.31
N GLY A 608 10.34 -19.40 11.22
CA GLY A 608 10.59 -18.29 10.31
C GLY A 608 11.45 -17.17 10.90
N SER A 609 11.76 -16.17 10.09
CA SER A 609 12.54 -15.00 10.52
C SER A 609 11.80 -14.19 11.59
N GLN A 610 12.53 -13.73 12.60
CA GLN A 610 11.99 -12.91 13.69
C GLN A 610 12.57 -11.50 13.63
N PHE A 611 11.75 -10.51 13.98
CA PHE A 611 12.15 -9.10 14.02
C PHE A 611 13.31 -8.90 15.00
N GLU A 612 14.46 -8.46 14.49
CA GLU A 612 15.62 -8.09 15.29
C GLU A 612 15.51 -6.61 15.68
N VAL A 613 15.40 -6.32 16.97
CA VAL A 613 15.42 -4.94 17.45
C VAL A 613 16.86 -4.43 17.40
N SER A 614 17.14 -3.54 16.44
CA SER A 614 18.47 -2.95 16.31
C SER A 614 18.86 -2.12 17.54
N LYS A 615 20.16 -1.90 17.75
CA LYS A 615 20.66 -1.06 18.86
C LYS A 615 20.04 0.34 18.85
N LYS A 616 19.83 0.93 17.66
CA LYS A 616 19.19 2.24 17.49
C LYS A 616 17.71 2.18 17.89
N GLU A 617 17.00 1.12 17.52
CA GLU A 617 15.58 0.98 17.84
C GLU A 617 15.34 0.70 19.33
N LYS A 618 16.30 0.14 20.07
CA LYS A 618 16.16 0.00 21.54
C LYS A 618 15.94 1.33 22.26
N THR A 619 16.41 2.44 21.68
CA THR A 619 16.22 3.81 22.21
C THR A 619 15.12 4.58 21.48
N ARG A 620 14.18 3.89 20.81
CA ARG A 620 13.05 4.51 20.10
C ARG A 620 12.26 5.46 21.01
N THR A 621 11.96 6.65 20.49
CA THR A 621 11.14 7.67 21.16
C THR A 621 9.74 7.83 20.55
N ASN A 622 9.50 7.25 19.37
CA ASN A 622 8.22 7.34 18.65
C ASN A 622 7.18 6.32 19.15
N ASN A 623 5.90 6.66 19.02
CA ASN A 623 4.81 5.71 19.26
C ASN A 623 4.81 4.58 18.22
N ILE A 624 4.08 3.50 18.52
CA ILE A 624 4.04 2.28 17.71
C ILE A 624 2.64 2.08 17.13
N TYR A 625 2.58 1.80 15.83
CA TYR A 625 1.34 1.58 15.09
C TYR A 625 1.37 0.27 14.32
N PHE A 626 0.38 -0.57 14.59
CA PHE A 626 0.15 -1.82 13.89
C PHE A 626 -1.07 -1.72 12.98
N SER A 627 -1.05 -2.53 11.92
CA SER A 627 -2.22 -2.70 11.06
C SER A 627 -3.39 -3.30 11.85
N PHE A 628 -3.14 -4.38 12.60
CA PHE A 628 -4.12 -5.09 13.45
C PHE A 628 -3.43 -5.95 14.54
N PRO A 629 -4.11 -6.23 15.67
CA PRO A 629 -3.73 -7.24 16.67
C PRO A 629 -3.67 -8.63 16.04
N ARG A 630 -2.65 -9.43 16.32
CA ARG A 630 -2.43 -10.72 15.63
C ARG A 630 -1.68 -11.73 16.49
N SER A 631 -1.84 -13.01 16.19
CA SER A 631 -1.11 -14.10 16.83
C SER A 631 -0.52 -15.11 15.83
N PHE A 632 0.52 -15.80 16.28
CA PHE A 632 1.26 -16.84 15.57
C PHE A 632 1.43 -18.02 16.54
N ASP A 633 0.90 -19.18 16.19
CA ASP A 633 0.91 -20.44 16.93
C ASP A 633 1.62 -21.50 16.09
N ASP A 634 2.87 -21.80 16.42
CA ASP A 634 3.72 -22.71 15.66
C ASP A 634 3.98 -23.99 16.44
N GLU A 635 3.71 -25.13 15.81
CA GLU A 635 4.02 -26.47 16.33
C GLU A 635 5.02 -27.17 15.39
N ILE A 636 6.23 -27.41 15.87
CA ILE A 636 7.27 -28.15 15.15
C ILE A 636 7.33 -29.57 15.71
N ILE A 637 7.18 -30.56 14.83
CA ILE A 637 7.22 -31.99 15.16
C ILE A 637 8.40 -32.61 14.41
N MET A 638 9.52 -32.80 15.10
CA MET A 638 10.74 -33.35 14.50
C MET A 638 10.92 -34.82 14.87
N GLU A 639 11.11 -35.68 13.86
CA GLU A 639 11.52 -37.07 14.06
C GLU A 639 12.99 -37.13 14.47
N ILE A 640 13.26 -37.72 15.63
CA ILE A 640 14.63 -37.94 16.10
C ILE A 640 15.24 -39.10 15.29
N PRO A 641 16.37 -38.90 14.58
CA PRO A 641 16.98 -39.96 13.79
C PRO A 641 17.37 -41.17 14.63
N GLU A 642 17.26 -42.37 14.06
CA GLU A 642 17.63 -43.61 14.73
C GLU A 642 19.11 -43.60 15.15
N GLY A 643 19.39 -44.06 16.38
CA GLY A 643 20.74 -44.04 16.95
C GLY A 643 21.18 -42.69 17.53
N TYR A 644 20.27 -41.71 17.62
CA TYR A 644 20.55 -40.41 18.23
C TYR A 644 19.59 -40.10 19.38
N THR A 645 20.05 -39.21 20.27
CA THR A 645 19.28 -38.56 21.33
C THR A 645 19.40 -37.04 21.19
N VAL A 646 18.40 -36.30 21.66
CA VAL A 646 18.40 -34.83 21.63
C VAL A 646 18.81 -34.27 22.99
N THR A 647 19.66 -33.26 23.00
CA THR A 647 20.04 -32.49 24.21
C THR A 647 20.01 -30.99 23.93
N GLY A 648 19.94 -30.17 25.00
CA GLY A 648 19.92 -28.70 24.90
C GLY A 648 18.54 -28.08 24.73
N LEU A 649 17.49 -28.71 25.29
CA LEU A 649 16.10 -28.24 25.16
C LEU A 649 15.77 -27.06 26.07
N GLU A 650 16.57 -26.83 27.12
CA GLU A 650 16.27 -25.88 28.18
C GLU A 650 16.07 -24.47 27.62
N LYS A 651 16.90 -24.08 26.66
CA LYS A 651 16.86 -22.75 26.05
C LYS A 651 15.71 -22.54 25.07
N LEU A 652 15.05 -23.62 24.63
CA LEU A 652 13.84 -23.55 23.80
C LEU A 652 12.60 -23.23 24.62
N ASN A 653 12.67 -23.23 25.95
CA ASN A 653 11.55 -22.85 26.80
C ASN A 653 11.67 -21.36 27.17
N LYS A 654 10.72 -20.55 26.69
CA LYS A 654 10.64 -19.10 26.96
C LYS A 654 9.25 -18.78 27.51
N ASN A 655 9.15 -17.77 28.37
CA ASN A 655 7.86 -17.29 28.87
C ASN A 655 7.93 -15.79 29.17
N ILE A 656 7.69 -14.97 28.15
CA ILE A 656 7.63 -13.51 28.29
C ILE A 656 6.24 -13.06 27.86
N VAL A 657 5.46 -12.54 28.80
CA VAL A 657 4.09 -12.07 28.58
C VAL A 657 3.88 -10.76 29.33
N ASN A 658 3.27 -9.79 28.67
CA ASN A 658 2.86 -8.51 29.25
C ASN A 658 1.61 -7.97 28.54
N GLU A 659 1.18 -6.78 28.88
CA GLU A 659 -0.06 -6.19 28.35
C GLU A 659 0.00 -5.81 26.87
N THR A 660 1.19 -5.77 26.25
CA THR A 660 1.37 -5.41 24.83
C THR A 660 1.43 -6.62 23.90
N GLY A 661 1.60 -7.82 24.48
CA GLY A 661 1.86 -9.05 23.74
C GLY A 661 2.67 -10.06 24.55
N GLY A 662 3.18 -11.06 23.84
CA GLY A 662 4.03 -12.07 24.45
C GLY A 662 4.67 -13.02 23.46
N PHE A 663 5.67 -13.75 23.97
CA PHE A 663 6.31 -14.88 23.33
C PHE A 663 6.50 -15.99 24.38
N THR A 664 5.84 -17.13 24.15
CA THR A 664 5.96 -18.32 24.99
C THR A 664 6.37 -19.50 24.14
N SER A 665 7.21 -20.39 24.67
CA SER A 665 7.60 -21.61 23.98
C SER A 665 7.84 -22.77 24.93
N THR A 666 7.56 -23.98 24.46
CA THR A 666 7.79 -25.24 25.19
C THR A 666 8.41 -26.28 24.27
N ALA A 667 9.38 -27.06 24.76
CA ALA A 667 9.99 -28.16 24.02
C ALA A 667 9.98 -29.46 24.84
N VAL A 668 9.40 -30.54 24.28
CA VAL A 668 9.23 -31.83 24.96
C VAL A 668 9.59 -33.00 24.03
N ILE A 669 10.14 -34.07 24.59
CA ILE A 669 10.37 -35.33 23.87
C ILE A 669 9.23 -36.29 24.20
N GLU A 670 8.54 -36.75 23.17
CA GLU A 670 7.47 -37.76 23.26
C GLU A 670 7.81 -38.93 22.34
N GLY A 671 8.21 -40.06 22.93
CA GLY A 671 8.68 -41.22 22.16
C GLY A 671 9.93 -40.90 21.34
N ASN A 672 9.84 -41.03 20.02
CA ASN A 672 10.91 -40.71 19.06
C ASN A 672 10.77 -39.32 18.43
N LYS A 673 9.97 -38.42 19.01
CA LYS A 673 9.71 -37.08 18.47
C LYS A 673 10.11 -35.99 19.45
N LEU A 674 10.68 -34.91 18.92
CA LEU A 674 10.78 -33.63 19.61
C LEU A 674 9.61 -32.74 19.15
N ILE A 675 8.78 -32.31 20.10
CA ILE A 675 7.66 -31.40 19.87
C ILE A 675 7.99 -30.05 20.47
N ILE A 676 8.00 -29.00 19.64
CA ILE A 676 8.21 -27.62 20.07
C ILE A 676 6.97 -26.82 19.73
N LYS A 677 6.42 -26.12 20.72
CA LYS A 677 5.28 -25.20 20.54
C LYS A 677 5.74 -23.80 20.84
N THR A 678 5.37 -22.84 19.99
CA THR A 678 5.61 -21.43 20.25
C THR A 678 4.34 -20.63 20.01
N PHE A 679 4.14 -19.58 20.81
CA PHE A 679 3.01 -18.68 20.67
C PHE A 679 3.48 -17.24 20.82
N LYS A 680 3.30 -16.44 19.76
CA LYS A 680 3.64 -15.02 19.70
C LYS A 680 2.40 -14.21 19.39
N TYR A 681 2.17 -13.10 20.09
CA TYR A 681 1.00 -12.27 19.82
C TYR A 681 1.22 -10.79 20.15
N TYR A 682 0.46 -9.93 19.48
CA TYR A 682 0.39 -8.49 19.66
C TYR A 682 -1.06 -8.12 19.97
N THR A 683 -1.29 -7.38 21.05
CA THR A 683 -2.65 -7.19 21.60
C THR A 683 -3.44 -6.06 20.96
N ASP A 684 -2.77 -5.03 20.42
CA ASP A 684 -3.39 -3.74 20.08
C ASP A 684 -2.93 -3.17 18.72
N TYR A 685 -3.68 -2.19 18.23
CA TYR A 685 -3.36 -1.40 17.02
C TYR A 685 -2.33 -0.29 17.28
N PHE A 686 -2.23 0.16 18.54
CA PHE A 686 -1.41 1.30 18.94
C PHE A 686 -0.77 1.02 20.30
N GLN A 687 0.51 1.35 20.44
CA GLN A 687 1.19 1.38 21.73
C GLN A 687 1.95 2.71 21.88
N PRO A 688 1.80 3.41 23.03
CA PRO A 688 2.60 4.59 23.29
C PRO A 688 4.08 4.22 23.46
N ASN A 689 4.99 5.14 23.16
CA ASN A 689 6.44 4.91 23.24
C ASN A 689 6.92 4.32 24.58
N LYS A 690 6.29 4.68 25.70
CA LYS A 690 6.57 4.17 27.05
C LYS A 690 6.40 2.66 27.18
N ASN A 691 5.65 2.04 26.28
CA ASN A 691 5.43 0.60 26.23
C ASN A 691 6.45 -0.13 25.33
N TRP A 692 7.33 0.60 24.64
CA TRP A 692 8.29 0.01 23.71
C TRP A 692 9.21 -1.02 24.39
N SER A 693 9.73 -0.73 25.58
CA SER A 693 10.60 -1.67 26.30
C SER A 693 9.91 -3.01 26.57
N LYS A 694 8.61 -2.99 26.91
CA LYS A 694 7.80 -4.20 27.12
C LYS A 694 7.65 -5.01 25.84
N MET A 695 7.56 -4.33 24.70
CA MET A 695 7.53 -5.01 23.42
C MET A 695 8.88 -5.62 23.07
N VAL A 696 9.97 -4.87 23.30
CA VAL A 696 11.33 -5.37 23.10
C VAL A 696 11.57 -6.65 23.88
N ASP A 697 11.05 -6.78 25.11
CA ASP A 697 11.22 -8.00 25.92
C ASP A 697 10.77 -9.27 25.19
N PHE A 698 9.56 -9.29 24.61
CA PHE A 698 9.08 -10.49 23.91
C PHE A 698 9.59 -10.60 22.47
N LEU A 699 9.93 -9.48 21.82
CA LEU A 699 10.57 -9.47 20.50
C LEU A 699 11.99 -10.06 20.56
N ASP A 700 12.79 -9.62 21.54
CA ASP A 700 14.12 -10.15 21.79
C ASP A 700 14.04 -11.63 22.21
N ALA A 701 13.04 -12.03 23.01
CA ALA A 701 12.84 -13.44 23.36
C ALA A 701 12.54 -14.32 22.13
N ALA A 702 11.69 -13.86 21.22
CA ALA A 702 11.40 -14.54 19.97
C ALA A 702 12.64 -14.60 19.06
N TYR A 703 13.38 -13.49 18.93
CA TYR A 703 14.62 -13.45 18.15
C TYR A 703 15.70 -14.36 18.74
N GLN A 704 15.86 -14.39 20.06
CA GLN A 704 16.78 -15.30 20.75
C GLN A 704 16.39 -16.76 20.52
N PHE A 705 15.11 -17.11 20.71
CA PHE A 705 14.59 -18.45 20.39
C PHE A 705 14.96 -18.86 18.96
N ASN A 706 14.82 -17.94 18.00
CA ASN A 706 15.16 -18.18 16.61
C ASN A 706 16.66 -18.52 16.36
N GLN A 707 17.55 -18.18 17.29
CA GLN A 707 18.97 -18.56 17.24
C GLN A 707 19.31 -19.84 18.01
N GLU A 708 18.36 -20.40 18.76
CA GLU A 708 18.60 -21.57 19.60
C GLU A 708 18.84 -22.83 18.76
N LYS A 709 19.66 -23.70 19.34
CA LYS A 709 20.15 -24.92 18.70
C LYS A 709 19.99 -26.09 19.64
N ILE A 710 19.84 -27.27 19.07
CA ILE A 710 19.88 -28.53 19.79
C ILE A 710 21.07 -29.36 19.31
N LEU A 711 21.52 -30.27 20.16
CA LEU A 711 22.53 -31.27 19.82
C LEU A 711 21.87 -32.64 19.65
N LEU A 712 21.98 -33.18 18.45
CA LEU A 712 21.71 -34.58 18.13
C LEU A 712 22.97 -35.38 18.48
N LYS A 713 22.93 -36.04 19.64
CA LYS A 713 24.04 -36.82 20.17
C LYS A 713 23.90 -38.27 19.73
N LYS A 714 24.95 -38.84 19.13
CA LYS A 714 25.00 -40.26 18.78
C LYS A 714 25.01 -41.10 20.06
N ASN A 715 24.17 -42.13 20.11
CA ASN A 715 23.98 -43.00 21.27
C ASN A 715 25.19 -43.87 21.58
#